data_AF-A0AAN9AGX4-F1
#
_entry.id   AF-A0AAN9AGX4-F1
#
_cell.length_a   1.000
_cell.length_b   1.000
_cell.length_c   1.000
_cell.angle_alpha   90.00
_cell.angle_beta   90.00
_cell.angle_gamma   90.00
#
_symmetry.space_group_name_H-M   'P 1'
#
loop_
_entity.id
_entity.type
_entity.pdbx_description
1 polymer ?
#
loop_
_entity_poly.entity_id
_entity_poly.type
_entity_poly.pdbx_seq_one_letter_code
_entity_poly.pdbx_strand_id
1 'polypeptide(L)'
;MFSSDFSSMATLKPVEWVSALIIRFEEQLPCRTGPQTQHSRFNVEQNKECLIQISRYKFNLVISGLHKILQKVNEMRPHGPDLEKNYYESLLIVLDTLEKCLSSQPKDTTRDEAMNVKLLLREICQFIALPNDNSMVVQLKNLASKVLFALSLNNFSTVFNRISARLQELSPSNTDENPDFSDIELIQHINVDVDRLVKLLNETIQKFRCLRKNAQIVLMSSLEKAIWNWMDTYPSEFADLQKRRNEELAKCCEFMFEHLGSLAENNKRRAAVWSFQIMLLVLSPKVLEEIVNADAGAPCSQRHFKKKQFIDQLKKALIPHSISRHLTEAAAVTCVKLCKIATYINLNDSNNVVFVLVQSVISELKNLLFNMVKPFSRGQAYICQDVDLMIDCFVSLFRISPHSNEALKVCLNQSSPSSYHFVLVSSLYRIITQPRLPWWPQIGIVYNKSSELRSMFTDTLNKVTQGCISHTPLRMTQSLSLKEKVSTLKFKDKSSEEAPSFKNLLLWMVRLIHADPMLMLNNQGKAGHEIQSSTLELINGLVSLVHNPSMPDVAAEAMEALLVLHQPEKIEMWNPEAPINTFWDVSSQVLFSISQKLIQHQIINYTEILKWLRDILVCRNAFLLRHKDYANCNIGAHIAICKQAHIKLEVVFLMYLWSIDIDAVLVAMSCFALLCEEADIRCVWDEVTATVTYLLPNYHVYQELAAASTILTTGRAALQKRIKALLRTN
;
A
#
# COMPACT_ATOMS: atom_id res chain seq x y z
N MET A 1 -31.29 -11.11 3.62
CA MET A 1 -32.15 -12.31 3.79
C MET A 1 -31.52 -13.61 3.27
N PHE A 2 -30.20 -13.65 2.99
CA PHE A 2 -29.53 -14.79 2.31
C PHE A 2 -28.68 -15.69 3.22
N SER A 3 -28.60 -15.46 4.54
CA SER A 3 -27.64 -16.19 5.40
C SER A 3 -28.20 -17.44 6.09
N SER A 4 -29.53 -17.59 6.23
CA SER A 4 -30.14 -18.73 6.93
C SER A 4 -30.33 -19.97 6.04
N ASP A 5 -30.55 -19.78 4.74
CA ASP A 5 -30.83 -20.90 3.80
C ASP A 5 -29.57 -21.63 3.29
N PHE A 6 -28.37 -21.07 3.51
CA PHE A 6 -27.12 -21.72 3.10
C PHE A 6 -26.67 -22.84 4.04
N SER A 7 -27.06 -22.79 5.31
CA SER A 7 -26.64 -23.77 6.33
C SER A 7 -27.26 -25.16 6.11
N SER A 8 -28.49 -25.23 5.58
CA SER A 8 -29.16 -26.50 5.29
C SER A 8 -28.77 -27.11 3.93
N MET A 9 -28.32 -26.30 2.96
CA MET A 9 -27.88 -26.78 1.64
C MET A 9 -26.44 -27.34 1.62
N ALA A 10 -25.59 -27.00 2.58
CA ALA A 10 -24.16 -27.37 2.55
C ALA A 10 -23.89 -28.84 2.90
N THR A 11 -24.77 -29.48 3.67
CA THR A 11 -24.61 -30.87 4.15
C THR A 11 -25.00 -31.94 3.11
N LEU A 12 -25.71 -31.56 2.03
CA LEU A 12 -26.33 -32.49 1.07
C LEU A 12 -25.76 -32.45 -0.36
N LYS A 13 -24.73 -31.64 -0.67
CA LYS A 13 -24.23 -31.54 -2.06
C LYS A 13 -23.40 -32.77 -2.49
N PRO A 14 -23.76 -33.44 -3.61
CA PRO A 14 -22.98 -34.55 -4.16
C PRO A 14 -21.55 -34.12 -4.51
N VAL A 15 -20.58 -35.03 -4.38
CA VAL A 15 -19.18 -34.83 -4.83
C VAL A 15 -19.12 -34.29 -6.26
N GLU A 16 -20.03 -34.75 -7.12
CA GLU A 16 -20.21 -34.34 -8.51
C GLU A 16 -20.44 -32.83 -8.68
N TRP A 17 -21.19 -32.20 -7.77
CA TRP A 17 -21.45 -30.75 -7.83
C TRP A 17 -20.18 -29.94 -7.53
N VAL A 18 -19.39 -30.39 -6.56
CA VAL A 18 -18.12 -29.74 -6.23
C VAL A 18 -17.15 -29.90 -7.40
N SER A 19 -17.09 -31.10 -8.00
CA SER A 19 -16.30 -31.34 -9.21
C SER A 19 -16.74 -30.46 -10.39
N ALA A 20 -18.04 -30.31 -10.63
CA ALA A 20 -18.57 -29.44 -11.69
C ALA A 20 -18.23 -27.96 -11.46
N LEU A 21 -18.27 -27.50 -10.20
CA LEU A 21 -17.87 -26.14 -9.85
C LEU A 21 -16.37 -25.90 -10.08
N ILE A 22 -15.52 -26.86 -9.72
CA ILE A 22 -14.07 -26.81 -9.96
C ILE A 22 -13.79 -26.73 -11.47
N ILE A 23 -14.48 -27.54 -12.29
CA ILE A 23 -14.34 -27.51 -13.75
C ILE A 23 -14.78 -26.14 -14.30
N ARG A 24 -15.93 -25.63 -13.88
CA ARG A 24 -16.43 -24.31 -14.31
C ARG A 24 -15.45 -23.19 -13.94
N PHE A 25 -14.85 -23.27 -12.75
CA PHE A 25 -13.83 -22.32 -12.33
C PHE A 25 -12.57 -22.39 -13.22
N GLU A 26 -12.09 -23.59 -13.55
CA GLU A 26 -10.96 -23.80 -14.49
C GLU A 26 -11.25 -23.19 -15.87
N GLU A 27 -12.45 -23.43 -16.41
CA GLU A 27 -12.86 -22.98 -17.76
C GLU A 27 -12.96 -21.46 -17.88
N GLN A 28 -13.19 -20.74 -16.77
CA GLN A 28 -13.35 -19.28 -16.76
C GLN A 28 -12.05 -18.51 -16.49
N LEU A 29 -10.92 -19.20 -16.31
CA LEU A 29 -9.64 -18.54 -16.10
C LEU A 29 -9.19 -17.76 -17.36
N PRO A 30 -8.51 -16.60 -17.20
CA PRO A 30 -8.02 -15.80 -18.33
C PRO A 30 -7.21 -16.59 -19.37
N CYS A 31 -6.43 -17.59 -18.95
CA CYS A 31 -5.65 -18.44 -19.86
C CYS A 31 -6.51 -19.31 -20.79
N ARG A 32 -7.80 -19.52 -20.47
CA ARG A 32 -8.77 -20.27 -21.29
C ARG A 32 -9.72 -19.35 -22.07
N THR A 33 -10.15 -18.25 -21.47
CA THR A 33 -11.16 -17.34 -22.05
C THR A 33 -10.59 -16.16 -22.82
N GLY A 34 -9.30 -15.84 -22.65
CA GLY A 34 -8.71 -14.61 -23.16
C GLY A 34 -9.07 -13.37 -22.31
N PRO A 35 -8.95 -12.15 -22.88
CA PRO A 35 -9.16 -10.89 -22.15
C PRO A 35 -10.52 -10.84 -21.46
N GLN A 36 -10.52 -10.64 -20.15
CA GLN A 36 -11.76 -10.67 -19.38
C GLN A 36 -12.58 -9.39 -19.53
N THR A 37 -13.84 -9.54 -19.91
CA THR A 37 -14.89 -8.52 -19.76
C THR A 37 -15.28 -8.34 -18.28
N GLN A 38 -15.97 -7.25 -17.95
CA GLN A 38 -16.51 -7.03 -16.59
C GLN A 38 -17.40 -8.19 -16.13
N HIS A 39 -18.25 -8.71 -17.02
CA HIS A 39 -19.13 -9.82 -16.69
C HIS A 39 -18.37 -11.13 -16.40
N SER A 40 -17.33 -11.44 -17.19
CA SER A 40 -16.50 -12.62 -16.91
C SER A 40 -15.73 -12.51 -15.60
N ARG A 41 -15.24 -11.31 -15.23
CA ARG A 41 -14.58 -11.08 -13.93
C ARG A 41 -15.54 -11.35 -12.76
N PHE A 42 -16.77 -10.85 -12.86
CA PHE A 42 -17.80 -11.08 -11.86
C PHE A 42 -18.11 -12.57 -11.68
N ASN A 43 -18.23 -13.32 -12.79
CA ASN A 43 -18.51 -14.76 -12.75
C ASN A 43 -17.36 -15.56 -12.10
N VAL A 44 -16.11 -15.21 -12.40
CA VAL A 44 -14.94 -15.83 -11.78
C VAL A 44 -14.91 -15.57 -10.28
N GLU A 45 -15.15 -14.33 -9.86
CA GLU A 45 -15.18 -13.98 -8.43
C GLU A 45 -16.34 -14.68 -7.70
N GLN A 46 -17.50 -14.82 -8.34
CA GLN A 46 -18.63 -15.57 -7.78
C GLN A 46 -18.31 -17.05 -7.60
N ASN A 47 -17.69 -17.70 -8.61
CA ASN A 47 -17.28 -19.11 -8.51
C ASN A 47 -16.21 -19.32 -7.44
N LYS A 48 -15.25 -18.41 -7.35
CA LYS A 48 -14.23 -18.37 -6.31
C LYS A 48 -14.85 -18.29 -4.91
N GLU A 49 -15.79 -17.36 -4.68
CA GLU A 49 -16.48 -17.25 -3.40
C GLU A 49 -17.26 -18.53 -3.06
N CYS A 50 -17.91 -19.15 -4.06
CA CYS A 50 -18.58 -20.44 -3.87
C CYS A 50 -17.60 -21.55 -3.45
N LEU A 51 -16.42 -21.63 -4.08
CA LEU A 51 -15.39 -22.61 -3.71
C LEU A 51 -14.87 -22.39 -2.29
N ILE A 52 -14.67 -21.13 -1.88
CA ILE A 52 -14.25 -20.78 -0.52
C ILE A 52 -15.30 -21.21 0.51
N GLN A 53 -16.59 -21.01 0.24
CA GLN A 53 -17.64 -21.45 1.17
C GLN A 53 -17.74 -22.98 1.25
N ILE A 54 -17.59 -23.68 0.11
CA ILE A 54 -17.66 -25.15 0.05
C ILE A 54 -16.44 -25.79 0.71
N SER A 55 -15.26 -25.16 0.64
CA SER A 55 -14.03 -25.70 1.22
C SER A 55 -14.14 -25.92 2.73
N ARG A 56 -14.97 -25.14 3.43
CA ARG A 56 -15.27 -25.32 4.86
C ARG A 56 -15.90 -26.69 5.20
N TYR A 57 -16.57 -27.32 4.24
CA TYR A 57 -17.26 -28.61 4.41
C TYR A 57 -16.60 -29.75 3.63
N LYS A 58 -16.00 -29.45 2.47
CA LYS A 58 -15.39 -30.42 1.55
C LYS A 58 -13.94 -30.04 1.21
N PHE A 59 -13.16 -29.68 2.23
CA PHE A 59 -11.81 -29.15 2.12
C PHE A 59 -10.89 -29.94 1.16
N ASN A 60 -10.74 -31.24 1.40
CA ASN A 60 -9.85 -32.10 0.61
C ASN A 60 -10.17 -32.13 -0.89
N LEU A 61 -11.46 -32.16 -1.23
CA LEU A 61 -11.91 -32.19 -2.63
C LEU A 61 -11.60 -30.87 -3.33
N VAL A 62 -11.87 -29.75 -2.66
CA VAL A 62 -11.60 -28.40 -3.20
C VAL A 62 -10.10 -28.16 -3.34
N ILE A 63 -9.29 -28.44 -2.31
CA ILE A 63 -7.83 -28.24 -2.35
C ILE A 63 -7.18 -29.16 -3.40
N SER A 64 -7.59 -30.42 -3.50
CA SER A 64 -7.07 -31.33 -4.53
C SER A 64 -7.44 -30.85 -5.95
N GLY A 65 -8.66 -30.35 -6.14
CA GLY A 65 -9.11 -29.75 -7.40
C GLY A 65 -8.31 -28.51 -7.78
N LEU A 66 -8.16 -27.56 -6.85
CA LEU A 66 -7.39 -26.34 -7.06
C LEU A 66 -5.90 -26.61 -7.30
N HIS A 67 -5.30 -27.57 -6.60
CA HIS A 67 -3.93 -28.03 -6.87
C HIS A 67 -3.78 -28.55 -8.30
N LYS A 68 -4.71 -29.39 -8.77
CA LYS A 68 -4.68 -29.89 -10.16
C LYS A 68 -4.81 -28.76 -11.18
N ILE A 69 -5.66 -27.77 -10.92
CA ILE A 69 -5.78 -26.58 -11.78
C ILE A 69 -4.46 -25.81 -11.78
N LEU A 70 -3.88 -25.54 -10.61
CA LEU A 70 -2.61 -24.84 -10.47
C LEU A 70 -1.49 -25.52 -11.27
N GLN A 71 -1.37 -26.85 -11.13
CA GLN A 71 -0.39 -27.65 -11.87
C GLN A 71 -0.60 -27.52 -13.39
N LYS A 72 -1.85 -27.72 -13.87
CA LYS A 72 -2.16 -27.60 -15.30
C LYS A 72 -1.86 -26.22 -15.87
N VAL A 73 -2.17 -25.16 -15.11
CA VAL A 73 -1.89 -23.77 -15.54
C VAL A 73 -0.38 -23.54 -15.57
N ASN A 74 0.36 -23.97 -14.55
CA ASN A 74 1.82 -23.84 -14.47
C ASN A 74 2.56 -24.58 -15.61
N GLU A 75 2.02 -25.71 -16.07
CA GLU A 75 2.56 -26.47 -17.21
C GLU A 75 2.29 -25.79 -18.57
N MET A 76 1.40 -24.79 -18.63
CA MET A 76 1.17 -24.02 -19.86
C MET A 76 2.41 -23.17 -20.17
N ARG A 77 2.93 -23.28 -21.40
CA ARG A 77 3.98 -22.39 -21.91
C ARG A 77 3.32 -21.23 -22.67
N PRO A 78 3.17 -20.03 -22.10
CA PRO A 78 2.61 -18.91 -22.82
C PRO A 78 3.56 -18.46 -23.94
N HIS A 79 3.03 -18.24 -25.15
CA HIS A 79 3.79 -17.74 -26.29
C HIS A 79 3.23 -16.37 -26.70
N GLY A 80 3.87 -15.29 -26.28
CA GLY A 80 3.47 -13.91 -26.60
C GLY A 80 2.93 -13.14 -25.39
N PRO A 81 2.99 -11.79 -25.43
CA PRO A 81 2.81 -10.93 -24.25
C PRO A 81 1.40 -10.97 -23.65
N ASP A 82 0.35 -11.04 -24.47
CA ASP A 82 -1.03 -11.11 -23.99
C ASP A 82 -1.35 -12.46 -23.33
N LEU A 83 -0.79 -13.54 -23.88
CA LEU A 83 -0.93 -14.89 -23.32
C LEU A 83 -0.13 -15.03 -22.02
N GLU A 84 1.02 -14.39 -21.92
CA GLU A 84 1.82 -14.33 -20.70
C GLU A 84 1.09 -13.59 -19.58
N LYS A 85 0.47 -12.44 -19.88
CA LYS A 85 -0.36 -11.72 -18.91
C LYS A 85 -1.53 -12.57 -18.42
N ASN A 86 -2.29 -13.17 -19.32
CA ASN A 86 -3.42 -14.04 -18.97
C ASN A 86 -2.98 -15.27 -18.15
N TYR A 87 -1.80 -15.81 -18.42
CA TYR A 87 -1.18 -16.89 -17.65
C TYR A 87 -0.93 -16.46 -16.21
N TYR A 88 -0.24 -15.33 -15.98
CA TYR A 88 0.02 -14.84 -14.62
C TYR A 88 -1.25 -14.45 -13.88
N GLU A 89 -2.21 -13.78 -14.54
CA GLU A 89 -3.51 -13.46 -13.95
C GLU A 89 -4.25 -14.73 -13.50
N SER A 90 -4.20 -15.81 -14.29
CA SER A 90 -4.81 -17.09 -13.93
C SER A 90 -4.15 -17.72 -12.70
N LEU A 91 -2.81 -17.73 -12.65
CA LEU A 91 -2.08 -18.21 -11.47
C LEU A 91 -2.41 -17.40 -10.22
N LEU A 92 -2.50 -16.08 -10.34
CA LEU A 92 -2.88 -15.18 -9.23
C LEU A 92 -4.28 -15.50 -8.72
N ILE A 93 -5.27 -15.69 -9.61
CA ILE A 93 -6.64 -16.05 -9.21
C ILE A 93 -6.67 -17.40 -8.47
N VAL A 94 -5.94 -18.41 -8.97
CA VAL A 94 -5.91 -19.75 -8.36
C VAL A 94 -5.23 -19.70 -6.98
N LEU A 95 -4.08 -19.02 -6.86
CA LEU A 95 -3.38 -18.88 -5.59
C LEU A 95 -4.17 -18.05 -4.56
N ASP A 96 -4.88 -17.00 -4.97
CA ASP A 96 -5.75 -16.21 -4.07
C ASP A 96 -6.91 -17.07 -3.54
N THR A 97 -7.47 -17.90 -4.41
CA THR A 97 -8.53 -18.85 -4.02
C THR A 97 -8.00 -19.91 -3.05
N LEU A 98 -6.80 -20.47 -3.30
CA LEU A 98 -6.14 -21.42 -2.41
C LEU A 98 -5.85 -20.82 -1.04
N GLU A 99 -5.29 -19.60 -0.99
CA GLU A 99 -5.00 -18.89 0.26
C GLU A 99 -6.27 -18.76 1.11
N LYS A 100 -7.36 -18.25 0.55
CA LYS A 100 -8.63 -18.06 1.27
C LYS A 100 -9.25 -19.38 1.73
N CYS A 101 -9.11 -20.46 0.94
CA CYS A 101 -9.57 -21.79 1.36
C CYS A 101 -8.75 -22.33 2.54
N LEU A 102 -7.43 -22.16 2.53
CA LEU A 102 -6.54 -22.61 3.61
C LEU A 102 -6.76 -21.79 4.89
N SER A 103 -6.90 -20.48 4.78
CA SER A 103 -7.14 -19.57 5.90
C SER A 103 -8.50 -19.78 6.58
N SER A 104 -9.46 -20.44 5.91
CA SER A 104 -10.79 -20.76 6.45
C SER A 104 -10.95 -22.21 6.92
N GLN A 105 -9.87 -22.97 7.02
CA GLN A 105 -9.89 -24.37 7.42
C GLN A 105 -10.35 -24.55 8.89
N PRO A 106 -11.32 -25.43 9.19
CA PRO A 106 -11.69 -25.79 10.56
C PRO A 106 -10.58 -26.59 11.26
N LYS A 107 -10.44 -26.44 12.59
CA LYS A 107 -9.33 -27.01 13.38
C LYS A 107 -9.33 -28.55 13.51
N ASP A 108 -10.44 -29.21 13.20
CA ASP A 108 -10.65 -30.65 13.39
C ASP A 108 -10.86 -31.37 12.06
N THR A 109 -9.79 -31.68 11.32
CA THR A 109 -9.90 -32.57 10.15
C THR A 109 -8.75 -33.59 10.05
N THR A 110 -9.07 -34.73 9.43
CA THR A 110 -8.43 -36.05 9.59
C THR A 110 -7.25 -36.33 8.67
N ARG A 111 -6.52 -37.41 9.00
CA ARG A 111 -5.22 -37.92 8.48
C ARG A 111 -5.00 -38.03 6.95
N ASP A 112 -6.03 -38.04 6.09
CA ASP A 112 -5.91 -38.11 4.61
C ASP A 112 -5.37 -36.81 3.97
N GLU A 113 -5.23 -35.74 4.76
CA GLU A 113 -4.74 -34.42 4.33
C GLU A 113 -3.26 -34.39 3.92
N ALA A 114 -2.42 -35.25 4.51
CA ALA A 114 -0.97 -35.13 4.44
C ALA A 114 -0.39 -35.27 3.01
N MET A 115 -1.06 -36.01 2.11
CA MET A 115 -0.58 -36.20 0.74
C MET A 115 -0.85 -34.99 -0.14
N ASN A 116 -2.07 -34.45 -0.12
CA ASN A 116 -2.43 -33.26 -0.89
C ASN A 116 -1.61 -32.04 -0.46
N VAL A 117 -1.35 -31.91 0.84
CA VAL A 117 -0.53 -30.85 1.43
C VAL A 117 0.92 -30.94 0.95
N LYS A 118 1.51 -32.15 0.87
CA LYS A 118 2.88 -32.33 0.36
C LYS A 118 3.00 -31.97 -1.12
N LEU A 119 2.00 -32.36 -1.93
CA LEU A 119 1.96 -32.02 -3.35
C LEU A 119 1.83 -30.51 -3.55
N LEU A 120 0.89 -29.87 -2.85
CA LEU A 120 0.72 -28.43 -2.89
C LEU A 120 1.98 -27.69 -2.43
N LEU A 121 2.59 -28.12 -1.32
CA LEU A 121 3.84 -27.54 -0.82
C LEU A 121 4.94 -27.57 -1.90
N ARG A 122 5.05 -28.67 -2.67
CA ARG A 122 6.04 -28.78 -3.75
C ARG A 122 5.85 -27.70 -4.81
N GLU A 123 4.63 -27.47 -5.26
CA GLU A 123 4.32 -26.47 -6.29
C GLU A 123 4.52 -25.05 -5.74
N ILE A 124 4.11 -24.78 -4.50
CA ILE A 124 4.30 -23.47 -3.86
C ILE A 124 5.79 -23.12 -3.69
N CYS A 125 6.63 -24.09 -3.35
CA CYS A 125 8.09 -23.87 -3.25
C CYS A 125 8.70 -23.43 -4.59
N GLN A 126 8.20 -23.94 -5.72
CA GLN A 126 8.69 -23.53 -7.04
C GLN A 126 8.40 -22.06 -7.32
N PHE A 127 7.20 -21.57 -6.98
CA PHE A 127 6.84 -20.17 -7.17
C PHE A 127 7.67 -19.22 -6.29
N ILE A 128 7.98 -19.63 -5.05
CA ILE A 128 8.83 -18.85 -4.14
C ILE A 128 10.26 -18.72 -4.69
N ALA A 129 10.77 -19.79 -5.31
CA ALA A 129 12.14 -19.87 -5.83
C ALA A 129 12.38 -19.14 -7.18
N LEU A 130 11.35 -18.59 -7.82
CA LEU A 130 11.50 -17.85 -9.10
C LEU A 130 12.46 -16.65 -8.96
N PRO A 131 13.13 -16.15 -10.01
CA PRO A 131 13.89 -14.90 -9.93
C PRO A 131 12.96 -13.66 -9.94
N ASN A 132 13.39 -12.55 -9.34
CA ASN A 132 12.59 -11.31 -9.24
C ASN A 132 12.73 -10.44 -10.51
N ASP A 133 12.34 -10.97 -11.67
CA ASP A 133 12.61 -10.32 -12.95
C ASP A 133 11.45 -9.42 -13.46
N ASN A 134 10.22 -9.69 -13.03
CA ASN A 134 9.01 -8.99 -13.49
C ASN A 134 8.03 -8.72 -12.33
N SER A 135 7.32 -7.59 -12.37
CA SER A 135 6.27 -7.20 -11.41
C SER A 135 5.21 -8.29 -11.20
N MET A 136 4.78 -8.98 -12.26
CA MET A 136 3.82 -10.10 -12.14
C MET A 136 4.40 -11.28 -11.34
N VAL A 137 5.70 -11.58 -11.49
CA VAL A 137 6.39 -12.63 -10.72
C VAL A 137 6.51 -12.22 -9.25
N VAL A 138 6.74 -10.95 -8.95
CA VAL A 138 6.75 -10.44 -7.57
C VAL A 138 5.36 -10.60 -6.92
N GLN A 139 4.28 -10.29 -7.63
CA GLN A 139 2.92 -10.52 -7.13
C GLN A 139 2.64 -12.00 -6.89
N LEU A 140 3.07 -12.87 -7.82
CA LEU A 140 2.92 -14.31 -7.73
C LEU A 140 3.63 -14.86 -6.48
N LYS A 141 4.88 -14.45 -6.25
CA LYS A 141 5.66 -14.80 -5.06
C LYS A 141 5.00 -14.35 -3.77
N ASN A 142 4.50 -13.12 -3.72
CA ASN A 142 3.82 -12.59 -2.54
C ASN A 142 2.58 -13.43 -2.21
N LEU A 143 1.83 -13.87 -3.23
CA LEU A 143 0.66 -14.70 -3.03
C LEU A 143 1.02 -16.14 -2.65
N ALA A 144 2.05 -16.73 -3.29
CA ALA A 144 2.60 -18.02 -2.91
C ALA A 144 3.10 -18.03 -1.45
N SER A 145 3.72 -16.95 -0.99
CA SER A 145 4.09 -16.76 0.42
C SER A 145 2.87 -16.77 1.34
N LYS A 146 1.77 -16.11 0.95
CA LYS A 146 0.53 -16.12 1.75
C LYS A 146 -0.11 -17.52 1.79
N VAL A 147 -0.12 -18.24 0.67
CA VAL A 147 -0.57 -19.64 0.61
C VAL A 147 0.27 -20.52 1.53
N LEU A 148 1.60 -20.38 1.52
CA LEU A 148 2.50 -21.13 2.41
C LEU A 148 2.25 -20.79 3.89
N PHE A 149 2.05 -19.50 4.19
CA PHE A 149 1.72 -19.04 5.53
C PHE A 149 0.41 -19.69 6.02
N ALA A 150 -0.66 -19.63 5.21
CA ALA A 150 -1.94 -20.24 5.53
C ALA A 150 -1.84 -21.77 5.68
N LEU A 151 -1.09 -22.45 4.80
CA LEU A 151 -0.86 -23.90 4.86
C LEU A 151 -0.11 -24.30 6.15
N SER A 152 0.87 -23.50 6.57
CA SER A 152 1.66 -23.79 7.76
C SER A 152 0.90 -23.60 9.08
N LEU A 153 -0.26 -22.91 9.09
CA LEU A 153 -1.11 -22.77 10.28
C LEU A 153 -1.49 -24.14 10.85
N ASN A 154 -2.01 -25.02 10.00
CA ASN A 154 -2.48 -26.35 10.41
C ASN A 154 -1.47 -27.46 10.08
N ASN A 155 -0.50 -27.22 9.20
CA ASN A 155 0.43 -28.25 8.73
C ASN A 155 1.91 -27.92 8.98
N PHE A 156 2.19 -27.22 10.08
CA PHE A 156 3.54 -26.81 10.49
C PHE A 156 4.55 -27.96 10.44
N SER A 157 4.21 -29.14 10.98
CA SER A 157 5.13 -30.29 11.03
C SER A 157 5.61 -30.74 9.64
N THR A 158 4.76 -30.67 8.62
CA THR A 158 5.11 -31.07 7.25
C THR A 158 6.12 -30.10 6.65
N VAL A 159 5.88 -28.79 6.80
CA VAL A 159 6.80 -27.75 6.30
C VAL A 159 8.10 -27.74 7.10
N PHE A 160 8.01 -27.85 8.43
CA PHE A 160 9.15 -27.92 9.33
C PHE A 160 10.07 -29.12 9.01
N ASN A 161 9.49 -30.30 8.78
CA ASN A 161 10.29 -31.49 8.43
C ASN A 161 11.02 -31.32 7.09
N ARG A 162 10.42 -30.63 6.11
CA ARG A 162 11.08 -30.29 4.84
C ARG A 162 12.28 -29.37 5.06
N ILE A 163 12.11 -28.31 5.84
CA ILE A 163 13.19 -27.37 6.20
C ILE A 163 14.29 -28.12 6.95
N SER A 164 13.93 -28.92 7.96
CA SER A 164 14.87 -29.71 8.76
C SER A 164 15.67 -30.69 7.90
N ALA A 165 15.04 -31.39 6.96
CA ALA A 165 15.71 -32.28 6.01
C ALA A 165 16.72 -31.51 5.14
N ARG A 166 16.34 -30.33 4.61
CA ARG A 166 17.25 -29.50 3.82
C ARG A 166 18.46 -29.02 4.62
N LEU A 167 18.26 -28.62 5.87
CA LEU A 167 19.37 -28.25 6.76
C LEU A 167 20.35 -29.41 7.00
N GLN A 168 19.85 -30.65 7.00
CA GLN A 168 20.69 -31.84 7.12
C GLN A 168 21.47 -32.11 5.82
N GLU A 169 20.84 -31.92 4.66
CA GLU A 169 21.47 -32.08 3.34
C GLU A 169 22.58 -31.05 3.06
N LEU A 170 22.48 -29.84 3.63
CA LEU A 170 23.46 -28.77 3.39
C LEU A 170 24.70 -28.82 4.32
N SER A 171 24.85 -29.93 5.05
CA SER A 171 26.05 -30.25 5.85
C SER A 171 27.27 -30.54 4.95
N PRO A 172 28.52 -30.23 5.35
CA PRO A 172 29.74 -30.29 4.53
C PRO A 172 30.11 -31.68 4.02
N SER A 173 29.43 -32.74 4.47
CA SER A 173 29.58 -34.09 3.93
C SER A 173 29.13 -34.22 2.47
N ASN A 174 28.34 -33.27 1.96
CA ASN A 174 27.89 -33.27 0.57
C ASN A 174 28.78 -32.38 -0.31
N THR A 175 29.22 -32.91 -1.45
CA THR A 175 30.18 -32.33 -2.42
C THR A 175 29.57 -31.42 -3.47
N ASP A 176 28.32 -30.97 -3.29
CA ASP A 176 27.64 -30.18 -4.32
C ASP A 176 28.28 -28.79 -4.50
N GLU A 177 28.71 -28.47 -5.72
CA GLU A 177 29.42 -27.23 -6.08
C GLU A 177 28.47 -26.01 -6.06
N ASN A 178 27.17 -26.22 -6.32
CA ASN A 178 26.12 -25.18 -6.32
C ASN A 178 24.93 -25.57 -5.42
N PRO A 179 25.03 -25.41 -4.09
CA PRO A 179 23.93 -25.75 -3.18
C PRO A 179 22.73 -24.80 -3.31
N ASP A 180 21.53 -25.36 -3.51
CA ASP A 180 20.26 -24.62 -3.49
C ASP A 180 19.79 -24.33 -2.05
N PHE A 181 19.55 -23.06 -1.74
CA PHE A 181 19.12 -22.57 -0.43
C PHE A 181 17.62 -22.26 -0.32
N SER A 182 16.85 -22.45 -1.40
CA SER A 182 15.44 -22.03 -1.49
C SER A 182 14.56 -22.60 -0.36
N ASP A 183 14.78 -23.86 0.00
CA ASP A 183 14.03 -24.53 1.08
C ASP A 183 14.36 -23.95 2.49
N ILE A 184 15.53 -23.32 2.69
CA ILE A 184 15.83 -22.59 3.94
C ILE A 184 14.98 -21.31 4.01
N GLU A 185 14.81 -20.63 2.88
CA GLU A 185 14.05 -19.38 2.82
C GLU A 185 12.56 -19.58 3.13
N LEU A 186 12.04 -20.81 3.05
CA LEU A 186 10.67 -21.13 3.51
C LEU A 186 10.41 -20.70 4.96
N ILE A 187 11.45 -20.67 5.81
CA ILE A 187 11.36 -20.18 7.19
C ILE A 187 10.75 -18.78 7.25
N GLN A 188 11.04 -17.91 6.28
CA GLN A 188 10.54 -16.53 6.28
C GLN A 188 9.07 -16.41 5.84
N HIS A 189 8.43 -17.51 5.46
CA HIS A 189 7.08 -17.52 4.88
C HIS A 189 6.07 -18.35 5.69
N ILE A 190 6.52 -19.03 6.75
CA ILE A 190 5.66 -19.86 7.60
C ILE A 190 5.05 -19.05 8.76
N ASN A 191 3.89 -19.49 9.21
CA ASN A 191 3.24 -19.01 10.42
C ASN A 191 3.89 -19.69 11.64
N VAL A 192 4.49 -18.85 12.47
CA VAL A 192 5.27 -19.24 13.64
C VAL A 192 4.68 -18.51 14.85
N ASP A 193 4.11 -19.25 15.80
CA ASP A 193 3.81 -18.81 17.16
C ASP A 193 5.06 -18.96 18.06
N VAL A 194 5.01 -18.53 19.32
CA VAL A 194 6.16 -18.61 20.22
C VAL A 194 6.70 -20.03 20.42
N ASP A 195 5.85 -21.05 20.46
CA ASP A 195 6.26 -22.44 20.67
C ASP A 195 6.93 -23.03 19.41
N ARG A 196 6.40 -22.71 18.23
CA ARG A 196 7.00 -23.05 16.93
C ARG A 196 8.32 -22.33 16.73
N LEU A 197 8.45 -21.08 17.21
CA LEU A 197 9.70 -20.32 17.15
C LEU A 197 10.79 -21.01 17.98
N VAL A 198 10.45 -21.44 19.20
CA VAL A 198 11.35 -22.21 20.06
C VAL A 198 11.79 -23.50 19.38
N LYS A 199 10.86 -24.27 18.79
CA LYS A 199 11.19 -25.50 18.04
C LYS A 199 12.14 -25.21 16.87
N LEU A 200 11.88 -24.16 16.10
CA LEU A 200 12.69 -23.75 14.96
C LEU A 200 14.10 -23.31 15.36
N LEU A 201 14.23 -22.53 16.44
CA LEU A 201 15.51 -22.10 16.97
C LEU A 201 16.31 -23.30 17.48
N ASN A 202 15.69 -24.21 18.23
CA ASN A 202 16.35 -25.44 18.72
C ASN A 202 16.93 -26.28 17.57
N GLU A 203 16.12 -26.52 16.52
CA GLU A 203 16.55 -27.25 15.32
C GLU A 203 17.73 -26.55 14.62
N THR A 204 17.64 -25.23 14.50
CA THR A 204 18.70 -24.43 13.90
C THR A 204 19.99 -24.51 14.72
N ILE A 205 19.92 -24.33 16.03
CA ILE A 205 21.07 -24.37 16.93
C ILE A 205 21.83 -25.70 16.79
N GLN A 206 21.12 -26.82 16.74
CA GLN A 206 21.72 -28.14 16.58
C GLN A 206 22.50 -28.30 15.26
N LYS A 207 21.99 -27.73 14.16
CA LYS A 207 22.56 -27.90 12.82
C LYS A 207 23.50 -26.76 12.40
N PHE A 208 23.45 -25.60 13.06
CA PHE A 208 24.07 -24.35 12.59
C PHE A 208 25.56 -24.48 12.30
N ARG A 209 26.32 -25.09 13.24
CA ARG A 209 27.79 -25.23 13.12
C ARG A 209 28.19 -26.19 12.00
N CYS A 210 27.31 -27.12 11.65
CA CYS A 210 27.51 -28.04 10.55
C CYS A 210 27.18 -27.41 9.20
N LEU A 211 26.64 -26.20 9.12
CA LEU A 211 26.30 -25.60 7.81
C LEU A 211 27.50 -24.88 7.18
N ARG A 212 27.55 -24.86 5.85
CA ARG A 212 28.48 -23.98 5.10
C ARG A 212 28.16 -22.51 5.41
N LYS A 213 29.17 -21.63 5.29
CA LYS A 213 29.04 -20.19 5.62
C LYS A 213 27.90 -19.47 4.88
N ASN A 214 27.69 -19.77 3.60
CA ASN A 214 26.60 -19.16 2.82
C ASN A 214 25.22 -19.62 3.32
N ALA A 215 25.06 -20.92 3.64
CA ALA A 215 23.83 -21.46 4.21
C ALA A 215 23.54 -20.83 5.59
N GLN A 216 24.57 -20.62 6.42
CA GLN A 216 24.42 -19.92 7.70
C GLN A 216 23.89 -18.49 7.50
N ILE A 217 24.38 -17.76 6.49
CA ILE A 217 23.91 -16.40 6.19
C ILE A 217 22.43 -16.38 5.77
N VAL A 218 22.03 -17.28 4.85
CA VAL A 218 20.63 -17.39 4.41
C VAL A 218 19.73 -17.79 5.57
N LEU A 219 20.16 -18.74 6.40
CA LEU A 219 19.41 -19.19 7.57
C LEU A 219 19.22 -18.07 8.60
N MET A 220 20.25 -17.29 8.90
CA MET A 220 20.14 -16.13 9.81
C MET A 220 19.16 -15.10 9.30
N SER A 221 19.25 -14.73 8.01
CA SER A 221 18.32 -13.77 7.37
C SER A 221 16.88 -14.27 7.41
N SER A 222 16.67 -15.56 7.15
CA SER A 222 15.35 -16.19 7.16
C SER A 222 14.75 -16.25 8.56
N LEU A 223 15.56 -16.61 9.57
CA LEU A 223 15.15 -16.60 10.98
C LEU A 223 14.79 -15.20 11.46
N GLU A 224 15.59 -14.19 11.10
CA GLU A 224 15.31 -12.81 11.48
C GLU A 224 13.95 -12.36 10.93
N LYS A 225 13.66 -12.67 9.65
CA LYS A 225 12.35 -12.38 9.04
C LYS A 225 11.21 -13.17 9.68
N ALA A 226 11.43 -14.43 10.07
CA ALA A 226 10.43 -15.23 10.77
C ALA A 226 10.06 -14.60 12.12
N ILE A 227 11.03 -14.06 12.87
CA ILE A 227 10.78 -13.34 14.12
C ILE A 227 9.99 -12.05 13.87
N TRP A 228 10.33 -11.29 12.82
CA TRP A 228 9.53 -10.12 12.42
C TRP A 228 8.09 -10.49 12.10
N ASN A 229 7.87 -11.53 11.30
CA ASN A 229 6.54 -12.01 10.96
C ASN A 229 5.76 -12.50 12.18
N TRP A 230 6.43 -13.16 13.14
CA TRP A 230 5.82 -13.55 14.42
C TRP A 230 5.35 -12.32 15.21
N MET A 231 6.18 -11.28 15.33
CA MET A 231 5.78 -10.03 16.01
C MET A 231 4.65 -9.30 15.29
N ASP A 232 4.61 -9.33 13.95
CA ASP A 232 3.53 -8.74 13.15
C ASP A 232 2.22 -9.53 13.26
N THR A 233 2.29 -10.86 13.32
CA THR A 233 1.12 -11.76 13.37
C THR A 233 0.55 -11.88 14.78
N TYR A 234 1.42 -12.00 15.78
CA TYR A 234 1.09 -12.26 17.19
C TYR A 234 1.72 -11.20 18.13
N PRO A 235 1.41 -9.90 17.94
CA PRO A 235 2.02 -8.82 18.73
C PRO A 235 1.76 -8.94 20.24
N SER A 236 0.65 -9.57 20.63
CA SER A 236 0.32 -9.85 22.04
C SER A 236 1.28 -10.86 22.68
N GLU A 237 1.72 -11.89 21.94
CA GLU A 237 2.69 -12.87 22.47
C GLU A 237 4.03 -12.20 22.77
N PHE A 238 4.48 -11.30 21.89
CA PHE A 238 5.69 -10.52 22.12
C PHE A 238 5.53 -9.56 23.31
N ALA A 239 4.40 -8.86 23.42
CA ALA A 239 4.13 -7.98 24.55
C ALA A 239 4.07 -8.75 25.89
N ASP A 240 3.53 -9.96 25.89
CA ASP A 240 3.52 -10.85 27.06
C ASP A 240 4.91 -11.39 27.38
N LEU A 241 5.74 -11.70 26.37
CA LEU A 241 7.14 -12.10 26.55
C LEU A 241 7.96 -11.03 27.28
N GLN A 242 7.68 -9.74 27.04
CA GLN A 242 8.35 -8.66 27.75
C GLN A 242 8.01 -8.61 29.26
N LYS A 243 6.86 -9.16 29.65
CA LYS A 243 6.38 -9.17 31.04
C LYS A 243 6.62 -10.51 31.76
N ARG A 244 6.51 -11.62 31.03
CA ARG A 244 6.54 -13.00 31.55
C ARG A 244 7.76 -13.75 31.08
N ARG A 245 8.26 -14.64 31.94
CA ARG A 245 9.47 -15.42 31.68
C ARG A 245 9.17 -16.54 30.67
N ASN A 246 9.86 -16.56 29.53
CA ASN A 246 10.02 -17.75 28.71
C ASN A 246 11.48 -18.20 28.75
N GLU A 247 11.79 -19.14 29.63
CA GLU A 247 13.17 -19.59 29.85
C GLU A 247 13.71 -20.45 28.70
N GLU A 248 12.83 -21.17 27.99
CA GLU A 248 13.23 -21.99 26.85
C GLU A 248 13.64 -21.13 25.67
N LEU A 249 12.83 -20.10 25.33
CA LEU A 249 13.18 -19.13 24.30
C LEU A 249 14.46 -18.37 24.66
N ALA A 250 14.60 -17.91 25.91
CA ALA A 250 15.81 -17.21 26.35
C ALA A 250 17.08 -18.08 26.21
N LYS A 251 16.99 -19.37 26.54
CA LYS A 251 18.09 -20.34 26.32
C LYS A 251 18.41 -20.48 24.84
N CYS A 252 17.40 -20.61 23.97
CA CYS A 252 17.59 -20.67 22.53
C CYS A 252 18.30 -19.42 21.99
N CYS A 253 17.82 -18.23 22.37
CA CYS A 253 18.41 -16.96 21.97
C CYS A 253 19.87 -16.83 22.43
N GLU A 254 20.17 -17.29 23.64
CA GLU A 254 21.52 -17.29 24.17
C GLU A 254 22.48 -18.19 23.36
N PHE A 255 22.11 -19.44 23.11
CA PHE A 255 22.94 -20.35 22.31
C PHE A 255 23.12 -19.86 20.88
N MET A 256 22.04 -19.34 20.28
CA MET A 256 22.11 -18.77 18.95
C MET A 256 23.06 -17.55 18.92
N PHE A 257 22.97 -16.64 19.91
CA PHE A 257 23.87 -15.48 19.99
C PHE A 257 25.35 -15.90 20.07
N GLU A 258 25.67 -16.94 20.83
CA GLU A 258 27.04 -17.49 20.91
C GLU A 258 27.51 -18.04 19.55
N HIS A 259 26.64 -18.71 18.81
CA HIS A 259 26.96 -19.21 17.45
C HIS A 259 27.22 -18.06 16.48
N LEU A 260 26.45 -16.97 16.54
CA LEU A 260 26.69 -15.76 15.75
C LEU A 260 28.04 -15.12 16.07
N GLY A 261 28.45 -15.14 17.35
CA GLY A 261 29.75 -14.64 17.78
C GLY A 261 30.91 -15.35 17.06
N SER A 262 30.78 -16.64 16.74
CA SER A 262 31.81 -17.38 16.00
C SER A 262 31.94 -16.95 14.53
N LEU A 263 30.88 -16.41 13.93
CA LEU A 263 30.91 -15.91 12.54
C LEU A 263 31.47 -14.50 12.41
N ALA A 264 31.48 -13.73 13.50
CA ALA A 264 31.88 -12.33 13.56
C ALA A 264 33.42 -12.11 13.57
N GLU A 265 34.16 -12.90 12.80
CA GLU A 265 35.63 -12.90 12.72
C GLU A 265 36.21 -11.54 12.27
N ASN A 266 35.52 -10.81 11.39
CA ASN A 266 35.96 -9.52 10.86
C ASN A 266 34.83 -8.48 10.85
N ASN A 267 35.15 -7.20 10.60
CA ASN A 267 34.17 -6.11 10.65
C ASN A 267 32.99 -6.29 9.67
N LYS A 268 33.23 -6.86 8.47
CA LYS A 268 32.18 -7.10 7.47
C LYS A 268 31.18 -8.18 7.92
N ARG A 269 31.68 -9.30 8.45
CA ARG A 269 30.83 -10.38 8.97
C ARG A 269 30.15 -10.00 10.27
N ARG A 270 30.85 -9.26 11.12
CA ARG A 270 30.29 -8.68 12.35
C ARG A 270 29.10 -7.77 12.01
N ALA A 271 29.27 -6.86 11.05
CA ALA A 271 28.19 -6.03 10.53
C ALA A 271 26.97 -6.85 10.06
N ALA A 272 27.20 -8.01 9.42
CA ALA A 272 26.13 -8.87 8.92
C ALA A 272 25.30 -9.56 10.00
N VAL A 273 25.83 -9.76 11.22
CA VAL A 273 25.12 -10.47 12.31
C VAL A 273 24.49 -9.54 13.35
N TRP A 274 24.88 -8.26 13.39
CA TRP A 274 24.43 -7.30 14.41
C TRP A 274 22.91 -7.15 14.51
N SER A 275 22.25 -7.10 13.35
CA SER A 275 20.80 -7.01 13.24
C SER A 275 20.08 -8.18 13.93
N PHE A 276 20.59 -9.39 13.73
CA PHE A 276 20.02 -10.58 14.35
C PHE A 276 20.41 -10.68 15.83
N GLN A 277 21.63 -10.26 16.19
CA GLN A 277 22.09 -10.23 17.58
C GLN A 277 21.23 -9.32 18.48
N ILE A 278 20.85 -8.12 18.01
CA ILE A 278 19.96 -7.25 18.80
C ILE A 278 18.56 -7.86 18.96
N MET A 279 18.04 -8.51 17.91
CA MET A 279 16.75 -9.19 17.95
C MET A 279 16.74 -10.28 19.03
N LEU A 280 17.77 -11.14 19.05
CA LEU A 280 17.91 -12.21 20.06
C LEU A 280 17.99 -11.67 21.49
N LEU A 281 18.64 -10.51 21.70
CA LEU A 281 18.72 -9.88 23.02
C LEU A 281 17.35 -9.35 23.49
N VAL A 282 16.58 -8.73 22.59
CA VAL A 282 15.24 -8.22 22.96
C VAL A 282 14.24 -9.36 23.22
N LEU A 283 14.42 -10.51 22.58
CA LEU A 283 13.69 -11.75 22.92
C LEU A 283 14.09 -12.35 24.27
N SER A 284 15.13 -11.82 24.94
CA SER A 284 15.62 -12.25 26.24
C SER A 284 15.59 -11.10 27.27
N PRO A 285 14.40 -10.63 27.71
CA PRO A 285 14.27 -9.37 28.47
C PRO A 285 15.13 -9.28 29.72
N LYS A 286 15.26 -10.37 30.49
CA LYS A 286 16.12 -10.39 31.70
C LYS A 286 17.60 -10.18 31.40
N VAL A 287 18.09 -10.82 30.35
CA VAL A 287 19.50 -10.72 29.94
C VAL A 287 19.77 -9.29 29.48
N LEU A 288 18.81 -8.72 28.74
CA LEU A 288 18.88 -7.33 28.32
C LEU A 288 18.82 -6.36 29.51
N GLU A 289 17.94 -6.61 30.48
CA GLU A 289 17.81 -5.81 31.71
C GLU A 289 19.11 -5.80 32.51
N GLU A 290 19.73 -6.96 32.71
CA GLU A 290 21.04 -7.05 33.38
C GLU A 290 22.13 -6.27 32.63
N ILE A 291 22.17 -6.36 31.29
CA ILE A 291 23.16 -5.65 30.46
C ILE A 291 22.96 -4.14 30.54
N VAL A 292 21.71 -3.67 30.41
CA VAL A 292 21.39 -2.23 30.40
C VAL A 292 21.58 -1.62 31.79
N ASN A 293 21.15 -2.31 32.85
CA ASN A 293 21.34 -1.84 34.23
C ASN A 293 22.82 -1.81 34.64
N ALA A 294 23.67 -2.63 34.02
CA ALA A 294 25.11 -2.59 34.25
C ALA A 294 25.77 -1.28 33.75
N ASP A 295 25.12 -0.50 32.90
CA ASP A 295 25.59 0.84 32.53
C ASP A 295 25.31 1.85 33.67
N ALA A 296 24.32 1.58 34.52
CA ALA A 296 24.01 2.34 35.73
C ALA A 296 24.78 1.87 36.98
N GLY A 297 25.77 0.99 36.81
CA GLY A 297 26.64 0.50 37.90
C GLY A 297 26.19 -0.82 38.56
N ALA A 298 25.14 -1.47 38.06
CA ALA A 298 24.74 -2.80 38.53
C ALA A 298 25.76 -3.90 38.15
N PRO A 299 25.89 -4.99 38.93
CA PRO A 299 26.75 -6.11 38.57
C PRO A 299 26.27 -6.81 37.29
N CYS A 300 27.21 -7.19 36.43
CA CYS A 300 26.96 -7.93 35.19
C CYS A 300 27.66 -9.29 35.25
N SER A 301 26.92 -10.36 34.99
CA SER A 301 27.44 -11.73 35.00
C SER A 301 28.49 -11.92 33.91
N GLN A 302 29.55 -12.68 34.23
CA GLN A 302 30.63 -12.95 33.28
C GLN A 302 30.14 -13.59 31.98
N ARG A 303 29.06 -14.39 32.04
CA ARG A 303 28.41 -15.01 30.88
C ARG A 303 27.77 -13.98 29.92
N HIS A 304 27.40 -12.80 30.42
CA HIS A 304 26.74 -11.74 29.64
C HIS A 304 27.71 -10.67 29.14
N PHE A 305 29.00 -10.74 29.51
CA PHE A 305 30.00 -9.74 29.14
C PHE A 305 30.13 -9.53 27.63
N LYS A 306 30.14 -10.60 26.82
CA LYS A 306 30.18 -10.49 25.35
C LYS A 306 28.96 -9.78 24.76
N LYS A 307 27.79 -9.98 25.36
CA LYS A 307 26.52 -9.35 24.94
C LYS A 307 26.53 -7.86 25.29
N LYS A 308 27.03 -7.50 26.49
CA LYS A 308 27.28 -6.10 26.87
C LYS A 308 28.27 -5.42 25.92
N GLN A 309 29.41 -6.06 25.64
CA GLN A 309 30.42 -5.54 24.72
C GLN A 309 29.86 -5.28 23.32
N PHE A 310 28.95 -6.14 22.84
CA PHE A 310 28.23 -5.91 21.58
C PHE A 310 27.41 -4.61 21.62
N ILE A 311 26.64 -4.37 22.68
CA ILE A 311 25.86 -3.13 22.85
C ILE A 311 26.79 -1.90 22.91
N ASP A 312 27.91 -1.99 23.61
CA ASP A 312 28.90 -0.90 23.68
C ASP A 312 29.52 -0.58 22.32
N GLN A 313 29.84 -1.62 21.53
CA GLN A 313 30.33 -1.46 20.16
C GLN A 313 29.28 -0.84 19.25
N LEU A 314 28.02 -1.25 19.40
CA LEU A 314 26.89 -0.70 18.65
C LEU A 314 26.73 0.81 18.92
N LYS A 315 26.72 1.21 20.21
CA LYS A 315 26.66 2.63 20.63
C LYS A 315 27.83 3.43 20.06
N LYS A 316 29.06 2.92 20.18
CA LYS A 316 30.27 3.60 19.67
C LYS A 316 30.29 3.75 18.15
N ALA A 317 29.73 2.79 17.41
CA ALA A 317 29.72 2.81 15.96
C ALA A 317 28.78 3.87 15.35
N LEU A 318 27.78 4.34 16.11
CA LEU A 318 26.87 5.42 15.71
C LEU A 318 27.51 6.82 15.81
N ILE A 319 28.49 6.99 16.69
CA ILE A 319 29.10 8.30 16.95
C ILE A 319 29.79 8.79 15.66
N PRO A 320 29.56 10.06 15.24
CA PRO A 320 30.28 10.66 14.12
C PRO A 320 31.80 10.52 14.34
N HIS A 321 32.55 10.10 13.30
CA HIS A 321 33.99 9.75 13.32
C HIS A 321 34.36 8.30 13.69
N SER A 322 33.41 7.37 13.72
CA SER A 322 33.73 5.92 13.75
C SER A 322 34.67 5.52 12.60
N ILE A 323 35.70 4.73 12.92
CA ILE A 323 36.81 4.36 12.02
C ILE A 323 36.34 3.42 10.89
N SER A 324 35.21 2.70 11.07
CA SER A 324 34.73 1.73 10.10
C SER A 324 33.34 2.08 9.56
N ARG A 325 33.30 2.50 8.29
CA ARG A 325 32.06 2.79 7.55
C ARG A 325 31.06 1.63 7.61
N HIS A 326 31.50 0.39 7.35
CA HIS A 326 30.62 -0.79 7.39
C HIS A 326 29.98 -1.02 8.76
N LEU A 327 30.71 -0.75 9.85
CA LEU A 327 30.14 -0.89 11.20
C LEU A 327 29.14 0.23 11.48
N THR A 328 29.39 1.46 11.05
CA THR A 328 28.41 2.56 11.19
C THR A 328 27.13 2.29 10.39
N GLU A 329 27.27 1.80 9.17
CA GLU A 329 26.14 1.40 8.32
C GLU A 329 25.31 0.27 8.97
N ALA A 330 25.99 -0.76 9.51
CA ALA A 330 25.33 -1.85 10.23
C ALA A 330 24.70 -1.40 11.56
N ALA A 331 25.35 -0.48 12.27
CA ALA A 331 24.82 0.10 13.50
C ALA A 331 23.52 0.86 13.23
N ALA A 332 23.46 1.65 12.15
CA ALA A 332 22.26 2.35 11.72
C ALA A 332 21.11 1.36 11.48
N VAL A 333 21.34 0.31 10.68
CA VAL A 333 20.33 -0.73 10.41
C VAL A 333 19.84 -1.40 11.69
N THR A 334 20.78 -1.78 12.56
CA THR A 334 20.51 -2.49 13.82
C THR A 334 19.71 -1.60 14.78
N CYS A 335 20.04 -0.32 14.88
CA CYS A 335 19.35 0.61 15.79
C CYS A 335 17.98 1.03 15.27
N VAL A 336 17.78 1.18 13.96
CA VAL A 336 16.42 1.36 13.40
C VAL A 336 15.54 0.16 13.73
N LYS A 337 16.07 -1.06 13.58
CA LYS A 337 15.34 -2.27 13.96
C LYS A 337 15.04 -2.31 15.45
N LEU A 338 15.96 -1.92 16.31
CA LEU A 338 15.71 -1.77 17.75
C LEU A 338 14.56 -0.77 18.03
N CYS A 339 14.58 0.40 17.39
CA CYS A 339 13.48 1.36 17.49
C CYS A 339 12.16 0.75 17.02
N LYS A 340 12.17 0.01 15.91
CA LYS A 340 10.98 -0.66 15.39
C LYS A 340 10.44 -1.71 16.36
N ILE A 341 11.31 -2.54 16.95
CA ILE A 341 10.91 -3.54 17.96
C ILE A 341 10.24 -2.86 19.15
N ALA A 342 10.79 -1.75 19.64
CA ALA A 342 10.21 -1.01 20.76
C ALA A 342 8.77 -0.51 20.49
N THR A 343 8.36 -0.35 19.22
CA THR A 343 6.97 0.00 18.89
C THR A 343 5.96 -1.11 19.21
N TYR A 344 6.40 -2.37 19.33
CA TYR A 344 5.54 -3.50 19.72
C TYR A 344 5.41 -3.65 21.25
N ILE A 345 6.07 -2.78 22.02
CA ILE A 345 5.93 -2.69 23.46
C ILE A 345 4.97 -1.53 23.78
N ASN A 346 4.05 -1.75 24.71
CA ASN A 346 3.09 -0.73 25.10
C ASN A 346 3.81 0.43 25.81
N LEU A 347 3.55 1.67 25.39
CA LEU A 347 4.17 2.88 25.94
C LEU A 347 3.90 3.10 27.44
N ASN A 348 2.84 2.51 27.97
CA ASN A 348 2.55 2.53 29.41
C ASN A 348 3.56 1.75 30.25
N ASP A 349 4.34 0.85 29.62
CA ASP A 349 5.47 0.15 30.26
C ASP A 349 6.78 0.94 30.07
N SER A 350 6.77 2.21 30.52
CA SER A 350 7.90 3.13 30.31
C SER A 350 9.20 2.68 30.99
N ASN A 351 9.10 1.80 31.98
CA ASN A 351 10.25 1.23 32.70
C ASN A 351 10.89 0.07 31.94
N ASN A 352 10.32 -0.37 30.82
CA ASN A 352 10.88 -1.43 30.02
C ASN A 352 12.28 -1.04 29.51
N VAL A 353 13.26 -1.91 29.76
CA VAL A 353 14.68 -1.65 29.45
C VAL A 353 14.97 -1.47 27.97
N VAL A 354 14.10 -1.95 27.08
CA VAL A 354 14.20 -1.68 25.64
C VAL A 354 14.08 -0.19 25.36
N PHE A 355 13.18 0.53 26.05
CA PHE A 355 13.07 1.98 25.88
C PHE A 355 14.31 2.71 26.38
N VAL A 356 14.89 2.28 27.52
CA VAL A 356 16.16 2.84 28.03
C VAL A 356 17.28 2.66 27.00
N LEU A 357 17.39 1.47 26.40
CA LEU A 357 18.37 1.22 25.36
C LEU A 357 18.12 2.08 24.11
N VAL A 358 16.87 2.21 23.65
CA VAL A 358 16.50 3.08 22.53
C VAL A 358 16.89 4.53 22.81
N GLN A 359 16.58 5.06 23.99
CA GLN A 359 16.93 6.44 24.36
C GLN A 359 18.45 6.68 24.33
N SER A 360 19.26 5.67 24.62
CA SER A 360 20.73 5.79 24.55
C SER A 360 21.31 5.90 23.13
N VAL A 361 20.53 5.55 22.09
CA VAL A 361 20.99 5.56 20.68
C VAL A 361 20.21 6.50 19.76
N ILE A 362 18.99 6.91 20.16
CA ILE A 362 18.03 7.60 19.28
C ILE A 362 18.55 8.95 18.76
N SER A 363 19.27 9.71 19.58
CA SER A 363 19.82 11.03 19.21
C SER A 363 20.87 10.90 18.10
N GLU A 364 21.87 10.04 18.31
CA GLU A 364 22.92 9.78 17.32
C GLU A 364 22.35 9.17 16.03
N LEU A 365 21.36 8.28 16.16
CA LEU A 365 20.70 7.68 14.99
C LEU A 365 19.99 8.73 14.13
N LYS A 366 19.27 9.67 14.75
CA LYS A 366 18.61 10.78 14.03
C LYS A 366 19.65 11.67 13.34
N ASN A 367 20.71 12.04 14.05
CA ASN A 367 21.80 12.87 13.53
C ASN A 367 22.55 12.21 12.37
N LEU A 368 22.57 10.87 12.33
CA LEU A 368 23.16 10.10 11.24
C LEU A 368 22.23 10.01 10.02
N LEU A 369 20.95 9.68 10.22
CA LEU A 369 20.00 9.39 9.12
C LEU A 369 19.36 10.65 8.52
N PHE A 370 19.07 11.66 9.33
CA PHE A 370 18.36 12.89 8.92
C PHE A 370 19.30 14.10 8.91
N ASN A 371 20.52 13.91 8.40
CA ASN A 371 21.50 14.98 8.24
C ASN A 371 21.41 15.61 6.85
N MET A 372 21.14 16.91 6.76
CA MET A 372 21.07 17.61 5.48
C MET A 372 22.46 17.89 4.87
N VAL A 373 23.49 18.07 5.71
CA VAL A 373 24.85 18.44 5.27
C VAL A 373 25.59 17.22 4.74
N LYS A 374 25.43 16.06 5.40
CA LYS A 374 26.04 14.80 4.99
C LYS A 374 24.98 13.69 4.97
N PRO A 375 24.19 13.58 3.88
CA PRO A 375 23.15 12.57 3.77
C PRO A 375 23.70 11.15 3.95
N PHE A 376 22.95 10.32 4.64
CA PHE A 376 23.30 8.91 4.83
C PHE A 376 23.23 8.16 3.49
N SER A 377 24.26 7.37 3.19
CA SER A 377 24.25 6.47 2.02
C SER A 377 25.22 5.29 2.18
N ARG A 378 24.72 4.08 1.93
CA ARG A 378 25.52 2.84 1.82
C ARG A 378 26.07 2.60 0.40
N GLY A 379 25.85 3.55 -0.51
CA GLY A 379 26.27 3.49 -1.91
C GLY A 379 25.12 3.20 -2.88
N GLN A 380 25.39 3.29 -4.18
CA GLN A 380 24.36 3.26 -5.24
C GLN A 380 23.50 1.99 -5.21
N ALA A 381 24.08 0.84 -4.86
CA ALA A 381 23.37 -0.44 -4.80
C ALA A 381 22.35 -0.55 -3.66
N TYR A 382 22.36 0.40 -2.70
CA TYR A 382 21.54 0.36 -1.49
C TYR A 382 20.55 1.52 -1.37
N ILE A 383 20.36 2.33 -2.42
CA ILE A 383 19.54 3.54 -2.36
C ILE A 383 18.11 3.24 -1.88
N CYS A 384 17.45 2.25 -2.47
CA CYS A 384 16.09 1.87 -2.07
C CYS A 384 16.06 1.39 -0.61
N GLN A 385 17.03 0.56 -0.22
CA GLN A 385 17.13 0.03 1.15
C GLN A 385 17.49 1.11 2.18
N ASP A 386 18.19 2.18 1.78
CA ASP A 386 18.48 3.34 2.62
C ASP A 386 17.20 4.17 2.84
N VAL A 387 16.40 4.34 1.80
CA VAL A 387 15.08 4.99 1.89
C VAL A 387 14.14 4.19 2.78
N ASP A 388 14.04 2.86 2.59
CA ASP A 388 13.22 1.99 3.43
C ASP A 388 13.67 2.01 4.90
N LEU A 389 14.99 2.05 5.14
CA LEU A 389 15.56 2.18 6.47
C LEU A 389 15.15 3.51 7.13
N MET A 390 15.19 4.62 6.38
CA MET A 390 14.76 5.93 6.89
C MET A 390 13.25 5.98 7.15
N ILE A 391 12.43 5.33 6.32
CA ILE A 391 10.98 5.17 6.54
C ILE A 391 10.72 4.38 7.83
N ASP A 392 11.39 3.23 7.99
CA ASP A 392 11.31 2.42 9.22
C ASP A 392 11.71 3.23 10.45
N CYS A 393 12.77 4.02 10.35
CA CYS A 393 13.22 4.92 11.40
C CYS A 393 12.14 5.95 11.74
N PHE A 394 11.66 6.72 10.75
CA PHE A 394 10.69 7.78 10.95
C PHE A 394 9.40 7.26 11.60
N VAL A 395 8.84 6.17 11.08
CA VAL A 395 7.62 5.55 11.64
C VAL A 395 7.85 5.07 13.08
N SER A 396 9.03 4.53 13.38
CA SER A 396 9.37 4.10 14.74
C SER A 396 9.50 5.30 15.69
N LEU A 397 10.16 6.37 15.26
CA LEU A 397 10.30 7.62 16.03
C LEU A 397 8.93 8.24 16.32
N PHE A 398 8.02 8.24 15.35
CA PHE A 398 6.65 8.72 15.53
C PHE A 398 5.90 7.88 16.57
N ARG A 399 6.06 6.55 16.56
CA ARG A 399 5.37 5.64 17.48
C ARG A 399 5.92 5.66 18.90
N ILE A 400 7.23 5.79 19.08
CA ILE A 400 7.89 5.81 20.40
C ILE A 400 7.81 7.19 21.04
N SER A 401 8.01 8.24 20.24
CA SER A 401 8.13 9.63 20.71
C SER A 401 7.33 10.58 19.81
N PRO A 402 5.99 10.54 19.84
CA PRO A 402 5.13 11.26 18.90
C PRO A 402 5.30 12.79 18.93
N HIS A 403 5.81 13.34 20.03
CA HIS A 403 6.06 14.78 20.18
C HIS A 403 7.46 15.21 19.71
N SER A 404 8.34 14.26 19.35
CA SER A 404 9.68 14.56 18.86
C SER A 404 9.64 14.96 17.38
N ASN A 405 9.76 16.26 17.12
CA ASN A 405 9.55 16.84 15.80
C ASN A 405 10.84 17.06 14.97
N GLU A 406 11.99 16.57 15.41
CA GLU A 406 13.29 16.85 14.76
C GLU A 406 13.36 16.30 13.33
N ALA A 407 13.13 14.98 13.17
CA ALA A 407 13.13 14.34 11.85
C ALA A 407 12.02 14.89 10.95
N LEU A 408 10.85 15.18 11.53
CA LEU A 408 9.72 15.80 10.82
C LEU A 408 10.09 17.18 10.26
N LYS A 409 10.73 18.04 11.07
CA LYS A 409 11.19 19.37 10.63
C LYS A 409 12.21 19.27 9.50
N VAL A 410 13.17 18.34 9.59
CA VAL A 410 14.15 18.11 8.52
C VAL A 410 13.45 17.71 7.22
N CYS A 411 12.52 16.76 7.28
CA CYS A 411 11.87 16.26 6.06
C CYS A 411 10.82 17.22 5.47
N LEU A 412 10.26 18.14 6.28
CA LEU A 412 9.35 19.20 5.81
C LEU A 412 10.07 20.39 5.18
N ASN A 413 11.35 20.61 5.50
CA ASN A 413 12.10 21.75 4.99
C ASN A 413 12.24 21.68 3.46
N GLN A 414 11.77 22.71 2.74
CA GLN A 414 11.79 22.79 1.27
C GLN A 414 13.19 22.66 0.65
N SER A 415 14.26 23.01 1.39
CA SER A 415 15.64 22.86 0.91
C SER A 415 16.21 21.44 1.08
N SER A 416 15.45 20.54 1.71
CA SER A 416 15.87 19.16 1.90
C SER A 416 15.89 18.38 0.58
N PRO A 417 16.72 17.33 0.48
CA PRO A 417 16.71 16.41 -0.66
C PRO A 417 15.32 15.80 -0.88
N SER A 418 14.96 15.54 -2.14
CA SER A 418 13.68 14.90 -2.50
C SER A 418 13.49 13.51 -1.87
N SER A 419 14.58 12.81 -1.56
CA SER A 419 14.53 11.55 -0.82
C SER A 419 13.96 11.72 0.59
N TYR A 420 14.23 12.83 1.29
CA TYR A 420 13.66 13.09 2.62
C TYR A 420 12.17 13.42 2.55
N HIS A 421 11.75 14.17 1.53
CA HIS A 421 10.33 14.39 1.26
C HIS A 421 9.62 13.06 0.97
N PHE A 422 10.24 12.20 0.16
CA PHE A 422 9.71 10.87 -0.13
C PHE A 422 9.62 9.99 1.13
N VAL A 423 10.65 10.00 1.98
CA VAL A 423 10.64 9.32 3.28
C VAL A 423 9.47 9.81 4.13
N LEU A 424 9.28 11.13 4.25
CA LEU A 424 8.18 11.70 5.03
C LEU A 424 6.82 11.22 4.52
N VAL A 425 6.55 11.44 3.23
CA VAL A 425 5.24 11.13 2.63
C VAL A 425 4.94 9.63 2.75
N SER A 426 5.92 8.77 2.44
CA SER A 426 5.78 7.32 2.57
C SER A 426 5.59 6.87 4.02
N SER A 427 6.26 7.53 4.97
CA SER A 427 6.12 7.23 6.40
C SER A 427 4.73 7.60 6.92
N LEU A 428 4.23 8.79 6.58
CA LEU A 428 2.88 9.22 6.96
C LEU A 428 1.83 8.31 6.33
N TYR A 429 1.98 7.95 5.06
CA TYR A 429 1.09 7.01 4.38
C TYR A 429 1.07 5.64 5.08
N ARG A 430 2.24 5.12 5.49
CA ARG A 430 2.34 3.87 6.25
C ARG A 430 1.69 3.96 7.63
N ILE A 431 1.82 5.10 8.32
CA ILE A 431 1.16 5.32 9.61
C ILE A 431 -0.36 5.26 9.48
N ILE A 432 -0.92 5.76 8.39
CA ILE A 432 -2.37 5.78 8.12
C ILE A 432 -2.88 4.38 7.71
N THR A 433 -2.17 3.71 6.80
CA THR A 433 -2.68 2.50 6.12
C THR A 433 -2.34 1.20 6.83
N GLN A 434 -1.30 1.17 7.67
CA GLN A 434 -0.93 -0.05 8.38
C GLN A 434 -1.94 -0.39 9.49
N PRO A 435 -2.32 -1.67 9.67
CA PRO A 435 -3.08 -2.11 10.84
C PRO A 435 -2.40 -1.68 12.14
N ARG A 436 -3.15 -0.99 13.00
CA ARG A 436 -2.60 -0.29 14.16
C ARG A 436 -2.69 -1.11 15.44
N LEU A 437 -1.61 -1.12 16.23
CA LEU A 437 -1.68 -1.55 17.62
C LEU A 437 -2.44 -0.50 18.46
N PRO A 438 -3.18 -0.91 19.51
CA PRO A 438 -4.04 0.01 20.28
C PRO A 438 -3.31 1.23 20.87
N TRP A 439 -2.03 1.07 21.23
CA TRP A 439 -1.20 2.12 21.83
C TRP A 439 -0.43 2.96 20.81
N TRP A 440 -0.50 2.67 19.51
CA TRP A 440 0.18 3.51 18.52
C TRP A 440 -0.53 4.86 18.39
N PRO A 441 0.24 5.97 18.35
CA PRO A 441 -0.33 7.31 18.22
C PRO A 441 -1.05 7.48 16.88
N GLN A 442 -2.07 8.33 16.89
CA GLN A 442 -2.84 8.67 15.70
C GLN A 442 -2.15 9.77 14.89
N ILE A 443 -2.39 9.78 13.58
CA ILE A 443 -1.82 10.74 12.64
C ILE A 443 -2.19 12.21 12.93
N GLY A 444 -3.30 12.44 13.66
CA GLY A 444 -3.81 13.79 13.95
C GLY A 444 -2.83 14.75 14.62
N ILE A 445 -1.77 14.24 15.25
CA ILE A 445 -0.67 15.04 15.83
C ILE A 445 0.06 15.86 14.74
N VAL A 446 0.05 15.40 13.49
CA VAL A 446 0.72 16.03 12.34
C VAL A 446 -0.17 17.07 11.64
N TYR A 447 -1.47 17.17 11.96
CA TYR A 447 -2.38 18.11 11.29
C TYR A 447 -1.95 19.58 11.45
N ASN A 448 -1.17 19.93 12.48
CA ASN A 448 -0.59 21.28 12.61
C ASN A 448 0.54 21.58 11.60
N LYS A 449 0.89 20.62 10.71
CA LYS A 449 1.88 20.76 9.62
C LYS A 449 1.28 20.76 8.22
N SER A 450 -0.03 20.96 8.13
CA SER A 450 -0.74 20.99 6.85
C SER A 450 -0.26 22.09 5.90
N SER A 451 0.15 23.26 6.40
CA SER A 451 0.71 24.33 5.55
C SER A 451 1.98 23.91 4.83
N GLU A 452 2.92 23.31 5.56
CA GLU A 452 4.20 22.84 5.03
C GLU A 452 3.99 21.70 4.03
N LEU A 453 3.04 20.79 4.32
CA LEU A 453 2.68 19.69 3.41
C LEU A 453 2.03 20.18 2.10
N ARG A 454 1.11 21.16 2.18
CA ARG A 454 0.51 21.78 0.99
C ARG A 454 1.58 22.49 0.13
N SER A 455 2.48 23.23 0.77
CA SER A 455 3.58 23.89 0.04
C SER A 455 4.48 22.87 -0.66
N MET A 456 4.83 21.76 0.00
CA MET A 456 5.59 20.68 -0.61
C MET A 456 4.86 20.06 -1.82
N PHE A 457 3.52 19.94 -1.74
CA PHE A 457 2.71 19.43 -2.83
C PHE A 457 2.74 20.38 -4.03
N THR A 458 2.48 21.67 -3.80
CA THR A 458 2.53 22.71 -4.85
C THR A 458 3.91 22.77 -5.50
N ASP A 459 4.99 22.74 -4.71
CA ASP A 459 6.37 22.77 -5.23
C ASP A 459 6.69 21.54 -6.09
N THR A 460 6.26 20.36 -5.64
CA THR A 460 6.47 19.10 -6.38
C THR A 460 5.67 19.10 -7.67
N LEU A 461 4.40 19.53 -7.63
CA LEU A 461 3.53 19.67 -8.78
C LEU A 461 4.13 20.61 -9.84
N ASN A 462 4.65 21.76 -9.40
CA ASN A 462 5.29 22.74 -10.28
C ASN A 462 6.54 22.18 -10.95
N LYS A 463 7.42 21.49 -10.20
CA LYS A 463 8.63 20.84 -10.74
C LYS A 463 8.29 19.78 -11.79
N VAL A 464 7.27 18.96 -11.54
CA VAL A 464 6.83 17.93 -12.50
C VAL A 464 6.21 18.55 -13.75
N THR A 465 5.41 19.60 -13.58
CA THR A 465 4.74 20.29 -14.70
C THR A 465 5.76 21.00 -15.60
N GLN A 466 6.73 21.70 -15.03
CA GLN A 466 7.81 22.36 -15.77
C GLN A 466 8.71 21.35 -16.50
N GLY A 467 9.03 20.22 -15.87
CA GLY A 467 9.81 19.13 -16.47
C GLY A 467 9.11 18.39 -17.61
N CYS A 468 7.79 18.51 -17.74
CA CYS A 468 7.06 17.96 -18.89
C CYS A 468 7.09 18.90 -20.12
N ILE A 469 7.34 20.20 -19.93
CA ILE A 469 7.33 21.21 -21.01
C ILE A 469 8.64 21.21 -21.81
N SER A 470 9.76 20.80 -21.20
CA SER A 470 11.10 20.77 -21.82
C SER A 470 11.28 19.73 -22.94
N HIS A 471 10.32 18.82 -23.14
CA HIS A 471 10.34 17.84 -24.24
C HIS A 471 9.62 18.30 -25.53
N THR A 472 9.15 19.54 -25.59
CA THR A 472 8.65 20.13 -26.84
C THR A 472 9.79 20.93 -27.49
N PRO A 473 10.35 20.51 -28.65
CA PRO A 473 11.37 21.31 -29.33
C PRO A 473 10.68 22.56 -29.90
N LEU A 474 10.75 23.67 -29.18
CA LEU A 474 10.39 24.98 -29.71
C LEU A 474 11.35 25.30 -30.85
N ARG A 475 10.80 25.43 -32.06
CA ARG A 475 11.51 25.87 -33.26
C ARG A 475 12.28 27.16 -32.99
N MET A 476 13.52 27.18 -33.46
CA MET A 476 14.50 28.25 -33.32
C MET A 476 14.00 29.61 -33.79
N THR A 477 14.36 30.64 -33.03
CA THR A 477 14.82 31.92 -33.60
C THR A 477 16.19 32.22 -33.01
N GLN A 478 17.20 32.24 -33.87
CA GLN A 478 18.57 32.61 -33.56
C GLN A 478 18.65 34.11 -33.26
N SER A 479 19.19 34.48 -32.09
CA SER A 479 19.78 35.80 -31.87
C SER A 479 21.19 35.62 -31.31
N LEU A 480 22.16 36.07 -32.10
CA LEU A 480 23.60 36.05 -31.84
C LEU A 480 23.97 37.13 -30.80
N SER A 481 24.57 36.76 -29.66
CA SER A 481 25.73 37.49 -29.10
C SER A 481 26.50 36.72 -28.01
N LEU A 482 27.82 36.86 -28.11
CA LEU A 482 28.99 36.52 -27.30
C LEU A 482 28.94 35.62 -26.03
N LYS A 483 29.67 34.49 -26.18
CA LYS A 483 30.47 33.68 -25.23
C LYS A 483 30.78 34.24 -23.83
N GLU A 484 30.48 33.43 -22.81
CA GLU A 484 31.39 33.15 -21.69
C GLU A 484 31.46 31.64 -21.40
N LYS A 485 32.67 31.13 -21.19
CA LYS A 485 33.03 29.71 -21.14
C LYS A 485 32.70 29.09 -19.78
N VAL A 486 31.86 28.05 -19.76
CA VAL A 486 31.94 26.98 -18.74
C VAL A 486 31.82 25.61 -19.43
N SER A 487 32.74 24.75 -19.06
CA SER A 487 33.05 23.40 -19.53
C SER A 487 31.84 22.49 -19.77
N THR A 488 31.75 21.98 -21.01
CA THR A 488 30.81 20.95 -21.49
C THR A 488 31.22 19.56 -20.99
N LEU A 489 30.54 19.06 -19.94
CA LEU A 489 30.45 17.63 -19.69
C LEU A 489 29.19 17.10 -20.40
N LYS A 490 29.41 16.29 -21.43
CA LYS A 490 28.36 15.63 -22.22
C LYS A 490 27.61 14.64 -21.32
N PHE A 491 26.36 14.97 -20.98
CA PHE A 491 25.41 13.99 -20.43
C PHE A 491 25.09 12.98 -21.53
N LYS A 492 25.50 11.73 -21.31
CA LYS A 492 25.10 10.60 -22.13
C LYS A 492 23.98 9.91 -21.37
N ASP A 493 22.75 10.10 -21.84
CA ASP A 493 21.58 9.34 -21.41
C ASP A 493 21.90 7.85 -21.48
N LYS A 494 22.00 7.25 -20.30
CA LYS A 494 21.85 5.82 -20.07
C LYS A 494 20.82 5.72 -18.97
N SER A 495 19.72 5.04 -19.27
CA SER A 495 18.71 4.58 -18.34
C SER A 495 19.33 4.05 -17.04
N SER A 496 19.43 4.89 -16.02
CA SER A 496 19.64 4.48 -14.64
C SER A 496 18.30 4.50 -13.92
N GLU A 497 17.99 3.40 -13.24
CA GLU A 497 17.05 3.40 -12.11
C GLU A 497 17.58 4.43 -11.09
N GLU A 498 17.07 5.65 -11.23
CA GLU A 498 17.48 6.82 -10.45
C GLU A 498 16.54 7.00 -9.26
N ALA A 499 17.05 7.67 -8.22
CA ALA A 499 16.33 8.12 -7.02
C ALA A 499 14.85 8.48 -7.27
N PRO A 500 13.95 8.35 -6.27
CA PRO A 500 12.51 8.56 -6.47
C PRO A 500 12.27 9.87 -7.22
N SER A 501 11.83 9.72 -8.47
CA SER A 501 11.62 10.85 -9.36
C SER A 501 10.56 11.77 -8.76
N PHE A 502 10.58 13.07 -9.11
CA PHE A 502 9.53 13.98 -8.66
C PHE A 502 8.12 13.49 -9.05
N LYS A 503 8.00 12.70 -10.12
CA LYS A 503 6.75 12.01 -10.50
C LYS A 503 6.32 10.98 -9.46
N ASN A 504 7.25 10.14 -8.99
CA ASN A 504 6.98 9.17 -7.93
C ASN A 504 6.64 9.89 -6.62
N LEU A 505 7.40 10.92 -6.24
CA LEU A 505 7.06 11.72 -5.05
C LEU A 505 5.64 12.29 -5.15
N LEU A 506 5.27 12.88 -6.30
CA LEU A 506 3.93 13.40 -6.53
C LEU A 506 2.86 12.32 -6.38
N LEU A 507 3.06 11.13 -6.95
CA LEU A 507 2.14 9.99 -6.79
C LEU A 507 1.90 9.67 -5.31
N TRP A 508 2.97 9.57 -4.51
CA TRP A 508 2.86 9.28 -3.09
C TRP A 508 2.21 10.42 -2.30
N MET A 509 2.39 11.67 -2.72
CA MET A 509 1.68 12.81 -2.11
C MET A 509 0.18 12.73 -2.39
N VAL A 510 -0.22 12.41 -3.62
CA VAL A 510 -1.64 12.24 -3.97
C VAL A 510 -2.25 11.06 -3.21
N ARG A 511 -1.53 9.93 -3.09
CA ARG A 511 -1.92 8.80 -2.24
C ARG A 511 -2.10 9.18 -0.77
N LEU A 512 -1.23 10.05 -0.26
CA LEU A 512 -1.34 10.55 1.12
C LEU A 512 -2.61 11.40 1.30
N ILE A 513 -2.92 12.26 0.33
CA ILE A 513 -4.14 13.08 0.32
C ILE A 513 -5.38 12.19 0.28
N HIS A 514 -5.37 11.16 -0.58
CA HIS A 514 -6.44 10.18 -0.67
C HIS A 514 -6.63 9.44 0.67
N ALA A 515 -5.55 8.96 1.28
CA ALA A 515 -5.62 8.17 2.51
C ALA A 515 -6.09 8.97 3.74
N ASP A 516 -5.64 10.22 3.92
CA ASP A 516 -6.13 11.11 4.97
C ASP A 516 -6.13 12.59 4.51
N PRO A 517 -7.27 13.08 3.97
CA PRO A 517 -7.38 14.46 3.50
C PRO A 517 -7.17 15.52 4.58
N MET A 518 -7.34 15.19 5.86
CA MET A 518 -7.17 16.16 6.94
C MET A 518 -5.73 16.66 7.08
N LEU A 519 -4.76 15.88 6.61
CA LEU A 519 -3.36 16.34 6.48
C LEU A 519 -3.22 17.56 5.58
N MET A 520 -4.14 17.77 4.63
CA MET A 520 -4.14 18.96 3.76
C MET A 520 -5.26 19.94 4.07
N LEU A 521 -6.35 19.55 4.73
CA LEU A 521 -7.47 20.45 5.03
C LEU A 521 -7.34 21.22 6.35
N ASN A 522 -6.51 20.75 7.28
CA ASN A 522 -6.38 21.43 8.57
C ASN A 522 -5.75 22.83 8.42
N ASN A 523 -6.40 23.83 9.01
CA ASN A 523 -6.01 25.24 8.93
C ASN A 523 -6.27 25.97 10.27
N GLN A 524 -6.00 25.30 11.39
CA GLN A 524 -6.23 25.88 12.72
C GLN A 524 -5.59 27.26 12.88
N GLY A 525 -6.39 28.24 13.30
CA GLY A 525 -5.94 29.61 13.59
C GLY A 525 -5.82 30.55 12.38
N LYS A 526 -6.16 30.10 11.17
CA LYS A 526 -6.23 30.98 9.98
C LYS A 526 -7.63 31.59 9.81
N ALA A 527 -7.71 32.75 9.17
CA ALA A 527 -8.99 33.38 8.84
C ALA A 527 -9.68 32.65 7.66
N GLY A 528 -11.01 32.59 7.64
CA GLY A 528 -11.78 31.81 6.66
C GLY A 528 -11.43 32.06 5.18
N HIS A 529 -11.07 33.28 4.79
CA HIS A 529 -10.65 33.58 3.41
C HIS A 529 -9.30 32.91 3.04
N GLU A 530 -8.36 32.80 3.98
CA GLU A 530 -7.09 32.08 3.78
C GLU A 530 -7.32 30.57 3.74
N ILE A 531 -8.27 30.08 4.54
CA ILE A 531 -8.68 28.66 4.53
C ILE A 531 -9.24 28.31 3.16
N GLN A 532 -10.21 29.10 2.68
CA GLN A 532 -10.80 28.92 1.35
C GLN A 532 -9.74 28.97 0.24
N SER A 533 -8.84 29.96 0.26
CA SER A 533 -7.76 30.07 -0.73
C SER A 533 -6.86 28.83 -0.74
N SER A 534 -6.45 28.37 0.44
CA SER A 534 -5.59 27.17 0.59
C SER A 534 -6.27 25.90 0.07
N THR A 535 -7.56 25.73 0.37
CA THR A 535 -8.35 24.58 -0.11
C THR A 535 -8.54 24.64 -1.62
N LEU A 536 -8.79 25.83 -2.15
CA LEU A 536 -8.97 26.02 -3.59
C LEU A 536 -7.68 25.71 -4.37
N GLU A 537 -6.52 26.19 -3.90
CA GLU A 537 -5.22 25.90 -4.52
C GLU A 537 -4.93 24.40 -4.56
N LEU A 538 -5.17 23.70 -3.44
CA LEU A 538 -5.00 22.24 -3.34
C LEU A 538 -5.87 21.50 -4.37
N ILE A 539 -7.16 21.82 -4.40
CA ILE A 539 -8.13 21.13 -5.27
C ILE A 539 -7.84 21.44 -6.74
N ASN A 540 -7.52 22.69 -7.09
CA ASN A 540 -7.11 23.04 -8.45
C ASN A 540 -5.80 22.34 -8.86
N GLY A 541 -4.86 22.19 -7.93
CA GLY A 541 -3.64 21.39 -8.14
C GLY A 541 -3.95 19.94 -8.50
N LEU A 542 -4.86 19.29 -7.78
CA LEU A 542 -5.31 17.91 -8.08
C LEU A 542 -6.09 17.82 -9.40
N VAL A 543 -6.99 18.77 -9.69
CA VAL A 543 -7.74 18.83 -10.95
C VAL A 543 -6.82 18.96 -12.16
N SER A 544 -5.67 19.63 -12.00
CA SER A 544 -4.65 19.70 -13.06
C SER A 544 -4.08 18.31 -13.43
N LEU A 545 -4.13 17.33 -12.51
CA LEU A 545 -3.56 15.99 -12.69
C LEU A 545 -4.52 14.98 -13.35
N VAL A 546 -5.84 15.15 -13.20
CA VAL A 546 -6.91 14.21 -13.63
C VAL A 546 -6.85 13.78 -15.11
N HIS A 547 -6.16 14.55 -15.95
CA HIS A 547 -6.12 14.38 -17.41
C HIS A 547 -4.69 14.29 -17.97
N ASN A 548 -3.68 14.04 -17.13
CA ASN A 548 -2.29 14.08 -17.58
C ASN A 548 -1.89 12.76 -18.29
N PRO A 549 -1.67 12.76 -19.62
CA PRO A 549 -1.37 11.52 -20.37
C PRO A 549 0.02 10.96 -20.06
N SER A 550 0.93 11.77 -19.51
CA SER A 550 2.31 11.35 -19.22
C SER A 550 2.46 10.58 -17.89
N MET A 551 1.42 10.56 -17.06
CA MET A 551 1.42 9.95 -15.72
C MET A 551 0.02 9.39 -15.39
N PRO A 552 -0.41 8.28 -16.02
CA PRO A 552 -1.74 7.73 -15.84
C PRO A 552 -2.02 7.31 -14.39
N ASP A 553 -1.03 6.76 -13.67
CA ASP A 553 -1.20 6.35 -12.28
C ASP A 553 -1.47 7.55 -11.35
N VAL A 554 -0.81 8.68 -11.60
CA VAL A 554 -1.03 9.93 -10.84
C VAL A 554 -2.40 10.51 -11.16
N ALA A 555 -2.83 10.46 -12.42
CA ALA A 555 -4.13 10.93 -12.85
C ALA A 555 -5.27 10.13 -12.18
N ALA A 556 -5.17 8.79 -12.19
CA ALA A 556 -6.13 7.90 -11.55
C ALA A 556 -6.19 8.14 -10.04
N GLU A 557 -5.05 8.23 -9.35
CA GLU A 557 -5.03 8.50 -7.92
C GLU A 557 -5.58 9.90 -7.58
N ALA A 558 -5.35 10.91 -8.44
CA ALA A 558 -5.88 12.25 -8.23
C ALA A 558 -7.41 12.29 -8.35
N MET A 559 -7.98 11.47 -9.24
CA MET A 559 -9.43 11.29 -9.35
C MET A 559 -10.02 10.72 -8.05
N GLU A 560 -9.41 9.67 -7.50
CA GLU A 560 -9.83 9.08 -6.23
C GLU A 560 -9.66 10.04 -5.04
N ALA A 561 -8.53 10.75 -4.96
CA ALA A 561 -8.28 11.75 -3.93
C ALA A 561 -9.33 12.88 -3.96
N LEU A 562 -9.71 13.33 -5.16
CA LEU A 562 -10.76 14.33 -5.34
C LEU A 562 -12.13 13.79 -4.92
N LEU A 563 -12.47 12.53 -5.23
CA LEU A 563 -13.73 11.91 -4.77
C LEU A 563 -13.80 11.89 -3.24
N VAL A 564 -12.72 11.46 -2.57
CA VAL A 564 -12.68 11.47 -1.10
C VAL A 564 -12.78 12.89 -0.54
N LEU A 565 -12.11 13.87 -1.14
CA LEU A 565 -12.24 15.28 -0.76
C LEU A 565 -13.65 15.86 -0.94
N HIS A 566 -14.44 15.32 -1.88
CA HIS A 566 -15.82 15.72 -2.14
C HIS A 566 -16.85 14.95 -1.30
N GLN A 567 -16.45 14.03 -0.42
CA GLN A 567 -17.39 13.45 0.53
C GLN A 567 -17.98 14.55 1.44
N PRO A 568 -19.27 14.50 1.80
CA PRO A 568 -19.94 15.57 2.55
C PRO A 568 -19.19 15.99 3.82
N GLU A 569 -18.66 15.02 4.58
CA GLU A 569 -17.92 15.25 5.82
C GLU A 569 -16.59 15.99 5.57
N LYS A 570 -15.99 15.82 4.38
CA LYS A 570 -14.74 16.49 3.99
C LYS A 570 -14.99 17.87 3.42
N ILE A 571 -16.09 18.07 2.69
CA ILE A 571 -16.54 19.38 2.23
C ILE A 571 -16.78 20.33 3.41
N GLU A 572 -17.38 19.86 4.51
CA GLU A 572 -17.56 20.65 5.74
C GLU A 572 -16.22 21.20 6.28
N MET A 573 -15.12 20.47 6.04
CA MET A 573 -13.78 20.84 6.48
C MET A 573 -13.02 21.73 5.47
N TRP A 574 -13.57 21.97 4.28
CA TRP A 574 -12.94 22.87 3.29
C TRP A 574 -12.83 24.30 3.80
N ASN A 575 -13.85 24.74 4.56
CA ASN A 575 -13.85 25.98 5.32
C ASN A 575 -14.94 25.89 6.41
N PRO A 576 -14.57 25.55 7.66
CA PRO A 576 -15.55 25.44 8.75
C PRO A 576 -16.32 26.73 9.07
N GLU A 577 -15.78 27.91 8.71
CA GLU A 577 -16.46 29.19 8.94
C GLU A 577 -17.57 29.47 7.92
N ALA A 578 -17.43 28.99 6.67
CA ALA A 578 -18.37 29.22 5.59
C ALA A 578 -18.46 28.04 4.60
N PRO A 579 -18.86 26.84 5.07
CA PRO A 579 -18.72 25.60 4.31
C PRO A 579 -19.56 25.61 3.01
N ILE A 580 -20.77 26.18 3.04
CA ILE A 580 -21.66 26.22 1.88
C ILE A 580 -21.13 27.18 0.79
N ASN A 581 -20.64 28.36 1.18
CA ASN A 581 -20.05 29.31 0.23
C ASN A 581 -18.79 28.74 -0.44
N THR A 582 -17.92 28.13 0.36
CA THR A 582 -16.70 27.49 -0.14
C THR A 582 -17.03 26.28 -1.01
N PHE A 583 -18.04 25.49 -0.67
CA PHE A 583 -18.54 24.40 -1.52
C PHE A 583 -18.94 24.89 -2.92
N TRP A 584 -19.78 25.94 -2.99
CA TRP A 584 -20.26 26.46 -4.26
C TRP A 584 -19.12 26.97 -5.14
N ASP A 585 -18.17 27.69 -4.56
CA ASP A 585 -17.00 28.20 -5.29
C ASP A 585 -16.10 27.06 -5.77
N VAL A 586 -15.53 26.29 -4.84
CA VAL A 586 -14.49 25.29 -5.11
C VAL A 586 -15.02 24.17 -5.99
N SER A 587 -16.18 23.60 -5.66
CA SER A 587 -16.68 22.45 -6.41
C SER A 587 -17.20 22.87 -7.80
N SER A 588 -17.71 24.09 -7.98
CA SER A 588 -18.03 24.59 -9.32
C SER A 588 -16.80 24.85 -10.19
N GLN A 589 -15.67 25.28 -9.61
CA GLN A 589 -14.41 25.42 -10.35
C GLN A 589 -13.88 24.08 -10.87
N VAL A 590 -14.00 23.00 -10.08
CA VAL A 590 -13.68 21.62 -10.48
C VAL A 590 -14.51 21.22 -11.71
N LEU A 591 -15.84 21.36 -11.60
CA LEU A 591 -16.79 21.02 -12.66
C LEU A 591 -16.52 21.82 -13.94
N PHE A 592 -16.28 23.13 -13.80
CA PHE A 592 -15.97 24.01 -14.93
C PHE A 592 -14.70 23.58 -15.67
N SER A 593 -13.61 23.36 -14.92
CA SER A 593 -12.29 23.06 -15.48
C SER A 593 -12.26 21.73 -16.24
N ILE A 594 -12.87 20.68 -15.69
CA ILE A 594 -12.95 19.38 -16.37
C ILE A 594 -13.91 19.44 -17.55
N SER A 595 -15.06 20.11 -17.41
CA SER A 595 -16.01 20.27 -18.51
C SER A 595 -15.41 21.02 -19.69
N GLN A 596 -14.61 22.06 -19.43
CA GLN A 596 -13.92 22.81 -20.47
C GLN A 596 -12.97 21.91 -21.28
N LYS A 597 -12.19 21.06 -20.63
CA LYS A 597 -11.26 20.12 -21.28
C LYS A 597 -11.99 19.04 -22.08
N LEU A 598 -13.12 18.55 -21.55
CA LEU A 598 -13.98 17.59 -22.23
C LEU A 598 -14.57 18.18 -23.52
N ILE A 599 -15.04 19.43 -23.49
CA ILE A 599 -15.54 20.15 -24.69
C ILE A 599 -14.44 20.36 -25.73
N GLN A 600 -13.21 20.65 -25.28
CA GLN A 600 -12.06 20.86 -26.17
C GLN A 600 -11.48 19.54 -26.72
N HIS A 601 -12.07 18.39 -26.41
CA HIS A 601 -11.57 17.05 -26.79
C HIS A 601 -10.11 16.79 -26.40
N GLN A 602 -9.65 17.38 -25.28
CA GLN A 602 -8.29 17.21 -24.77
C GLN A 602 -8.09 15.92 -23.97
N ILE A 603 -9.16 15.15 -23.76
CA ILE A 603 -9.18 13.95 -22.93
C ILE A 603 -9.44 12.74 -23.82
N ILE A 604 -8.46 11.82 -23.87
CA ILE A 604 -8.56 10.60 -24.67
C ILE A 604 -9.46 9.56 -23.96
N ASN A 605 -9.30 9.40 -22.64
CA ASN A 605 -10.08 8.49 -21.79
C ASN A 605 -11.39 9.13 -21.28
N TYR A 606 -12.13 9.81 -22.16
CA TYR A 606 -13.28 10.64 -21.77
C TYR A 606 -14.37 9.86 -21.04
N THR A 607 -14.59 8.58 -21.36
CA THR A 607 -15.60 7.74 -20.70
C THR A 607 -15.31 7.54 -19.21
N GLU A 608 -14.04 7.34 -18.83
CA GLU A 608 -13.66 7.20 -17.43
C GLU A 608 -13.81 8.53 -16.67
N ILE A 609 -13.42 9.64 -17.32
CA ILE A 609 -13.58 10.98 -16.73
C ILE A 609 -15.07 11.34 -16.59
N LEU A 610 -15.94 10.94 -17.52
CA LEU A 610 -17.39 11.11 -17.39
C LEU A 610 -17.96 10.29 -16.21
N LYS A 611 -17.50 9.05 -16.03
CA LYS A 611 -17.90 8.20 -14.89
C LYS A 611 -17.49 8.85 -13.57
N TRP A 612 -16.26 9.34 -13.48
CA TRP A 612 -15.79 10.09 -12.32
C TRP A 612 -16.53 11.40 -12.08
N LEU A 613 -16.82 12.17 -13.14
CA LEU A 613 -17.57 13.42 -13.06
C LEU A 613 -19.00 13.18 -12.53
N ARG A 614 -19.64 12.08 -12.95
CA ARG A 614 -20.91 11.63 -12.39
C ARG A 614 -20.78 11.37 -10.89
N ASP A 615 -19.73 10.67 -10.45
CA ASP A 615 -19.55 10.34 -9.04
C ASP A 615 -19.26 11.60 -8.18
N ILE A 616 -18.57 12.60 -8.74
CA ILE A 616 -18.44 13.94 -8.13
C ILE A 616 -19.82 14.63 -7.99
N LEU A 617 -20.69 14.54 -9.00
CA LEU A 617 -22.05 15.09 -8.91
C LEU A 617 -22.88 14.37 -7.83
N VAL A 618 -22.73 13.05 -7.67
CA VAL A 618 -23.36 12.30 -6.57
C VAL A 618 -22.90 12.84 -5.21
N CYS A 619 -21.58 13.04 -5.02
CA CYS A 619 -21.03 13.63 -3.81
C CYS A 619 -21.59 15.04 -3.52
N ARG A 620 -21.71 15.87 -4.56
CA ARG A 620 -22.29 17.22 -4.45
C ARG A 620 -23.75 17.18 -3.99
N ASN A 621 -24.57 16.35 -4.63
CA ASN A 621 -25.98 16.19 -4.27
C ASN A 621 -26.13 15.66 -2.84
N ALA A 622 -25.29 14.70 -2.43
CA ALA A 622 -25.29 14.20 -1.06
C ALA A 622 -24.97 15.29 -0.02
N PHE A 623 -24.00 16.16 -0.30
CA PHE A 623 -23.68 17.30 0.58
C PHE A 623 -24.84 18.30 0.66
N LEU A 624 -25.41 18.67 -0.48
CA LEU A 624 -26.54 19.60 -0.53
C LEU A 624 -27.78 19.02 0.17
N LEU A 625 -28.06 17.74 -0.02
CA LEU A 625 -29.17 17.04 0.64
C LEU A 625 -29.02 17.06 2.17
N ARG A 626 -27.80 16.85 2.69
CA ARG A 626 -27.50 16.96 4.13
C ARG A 626 -27.71 18.37 4.68
N HIS A 627 -27.60 19.39 3.83
CA HIS A 627 -27.74 20.79 4.19
C HIS A 627 -29.05 21.44 3.70
N LYS A 628 -29.99 20.66 3.15
CA LYS A 628 -31.20 21.19 2.50
C LYS A 628 -32.08 22.03 3.43
N ASP A 629 -32.11 21.68 4.72
CA ASP A 629 -32.96 22.33 5.73
C ASP A 629 -32.36 23.64 6.27
N TYR A 630 -31.12 23.96 5.89
CA TYR A 630 -30.53 25.25 6.20
C TYR A 630 -31.01 26.27 5.17
N ALA A 631 -31.60 27.38 5.62
CA ALA A 631 -31.95 28.55 4.79
C ALA A 631 -30.76 29.05 3.93
N ASN A 632 -29.55 28.66 4.32
CA ASN A 632 -28.30 29.07 3.72
C ASN A 632 -27.78 28.16 2.60
N CYS A 633 -28.43 27.02 2.27
CA CYS A 633 -27.91 26.08 1.24
C CYS A 633 -27.74 26.72 -0.15
N ASN A 634 -28.53 27.75 -0.45
CA ASN A 634 -28.44 28.55 -1.68
C ASN A 634 -27.51 29.78 -1.56
N ILE A 635 -26.98 30.10 -0.36
CA ILE A 635 -26.03 31.20 -0.17
C ILE A 635 -24.71 30.86 -0.86
N GLY A 636 -24.27 31.74 -1.77
CA GLY A 636 -23.10 31.51 -2.63
C GLY A 636 -23.42 30.82 -3.96
N ALA A 637 -24.63 30.29 -4.17
CA ALA A 637 -24.99 29.64 -5.43
C ALA A 637 -25.11 30.63 -6.62
N HIS A 638 -25.21 31.94 -6.33
CA HIS A 638 -25.26 33.00 -7.32
C HIS A 638 -23.88 33.48 -7.79
N ILE A 639 -22.78 32.90 -7.28
CA ILE A 639 -21.43 33.19 -7.78
C ILE A 639 -21.36 32.81 -9.28
N ALA A 640 -20.78 33.69 -10.10
CA ALA A 640 -20.76 33.55 -11.56
C ALA A 640 -20.22 32.19 -12.03
N ILE A 641 -19.24 31.61 -11.32
CA ILE A 641 -18.66 30.32 -11.66
C ILE A 641 -19.67 29.17 -11.56
N CYS A 642 -20.63 29.21 -10.65
CA CYS A 642 -21.66 28.18 -10.51
C CYS A 642 -22.50 28.08 -11.78
N LYS A 643 -22.96 29.23 -12.29
CA LYS A 643 -23.73 29.32 -13.54
C LYS A 643 -22.90 28.85 -14.74
N GLN A 644 -21.63 29.27 -14.81
CA GLN A 644 -20.74 28.86 -15.90
C GLN A 644 -20.45 27.35 -15.88
N ALA A 645 -20.18 26.78 -14.71
CA ALA A 645 -19.96 25.35 -14.54
C ALA A 645 -21.18 24.55 -14.98
N HIS A 646 -22.38 24.99 -14.57
CA HIS A 646 -23.64 24.36 -14.95
C HIS A 646 -23.85 24.34 -16.47
N ILE A 647 -23.71 25.50 -17.14
CA ILE A 647 -23.82 25.60 -18.60
C ILE A 647 -22.80 24.68 -19.29
N LYS A 648 -21.57 24.60 -18.77
CA LYS A 648 -20.53 23.73 -19.33
C LYS A 648 -20.87 22.25 -19.17
N LEU A 649 -21.44 21.84 -18.03
CA LEU A 649 -21.89 20.47 -17.81
C LEU A 649 -23.00 20.09 -18.79
N GLU A 650 -24.00 20.95 -18.99
CA GLU A 650 -25.05 20.71 -19.98
C GLU A 650 -24.45 20.50 -21.38
N VAL A 651 -23.54 21.38 -21.81
CA VAL A 651 -22.86 21.25 -23.11
C VAL A 651 -22.10 19.92 -23.21
N VAL A 652 -21.36 19.54 -22.17
CA VAL A 652 -20.64 18.25 -22.12
C VAL A 652 -21.63 17.09 -22.30
N PHE A 653 -22.66 17.02 -21.47
CA PHE A 653 -23.57 15.87 -21.49
C PHE A 653 -24.33 15.79 -22.82
N LEU A 654 -24.83 16.92 -23.34
CA LEU A 654 -25.46 16.97 -24.66
C LEU A 654 -24.51 16.54 -25.79
N MET A 655 -23.24 16.92 -25.73
CA MET A 655 -22.23 16.51 -26.70
C MET A 655 -21.98 15.00 -26.66
N TYR A 656 -21.83 14.42 -25.46
CA TYR A 656 -21.53 12.99 -25.29
C TYR A 656 -22.74 12.06 -25.49
N LEU A 657 -23.98 12.57 -25.56
CA LEU A 657 -25.12 11.80 -26.08
C LEU A 657 -24.89 11.25 -27.50
N TRP A 658 -23.99 11.89 -28.26
CA TRP A 658 -23.64 11.50 -29.63
C TRP A 658 -22.34 10.70 -29.75
N SER A 659 -21.77 10.26 -28.62
CA SER A 659 -20.53 9.48 -28.59
C SER A 659 -20.62 8.19 -29.42
N ILE A 660 -19.45 7.71 -29.85
CA ILE A 660 -19.29 6.37 -30.42
C ILE A 660 -19.30 5.27 -29.37
N ASP A 661 -18.92 5.62 -28.15
CA ASP A 661 -18.93 4.74 -27.00
C ASP A 661 -20.31 4.77 -26.31
N ILE A 662 -20.99 3.63 -26.25
CA ILE A 662 -22.31 3.50 -25.61
C ILE A 662 -22.21 3.79 -24.11
N ASP A 663 -21.12 3.40 -23.46
CA ASP A 663 -20.92 3.65 -22.03
C ASP A 663 -20.93 5.15 -21.74
N ALA A 664 -20.25 5.95 -22.58
CA ALA A 664 -20.22 7.40 -22.45
C ALA A 664 -21.62 8.02 -22.62
N VAL A 665 -22.44 7.49 -23.55
CA VAL A 665 -23.83 7.93 -23.75
C VAL A 665 -24.66 7.65 -22.49
N LEU A 666 -24.58 6.43 -21.95
CA LEU A 666 -25.34 6.04 -20.75
C LEU A 666 -24.93 6.84 -19.52
N VAL A 667 -23.62 7.10 -19.36
CA VAL A 667 -23.11 7.94 -18.27
C VAL A 667 -23.60 9.38 -18.40
N ALA A 668 -23.56 9.97 -19.60
CA ALA A 668 -24.09 11.31 -19.84
C ALA A 668 -25.60 11.41 -19.53
N MET A 669 -26.38 10.40 -19.91
CA MET A 669 -27.81 10.31 -19.55
C MET A 669 -28.03 10.22 -18.04
N SER A 670 -27.19 9.45 -17.34
CA SER A 670 -27.22 9.37 -15.87
C SER A 670 -26.85 10.70 -15.21
N CYS A 671 -25.94 11.49 -15.78
CA CYS A 671 -25.58 12.79 -15.23
C CYS A 671 -26.72 13.82 -15.32
N PHE A 672 -27.59 13.75 -16.34
CA PHE A 672 -28.79 14.59 -16.40
C PHE A 672 -29.72 14.34 -15.21
N ALA A 673 -29.84 13.09 -14.74
CA ALA A 673 -30.59 12.76 -13.54
C ALA A 673 -30.06 13.52 -12.31
N LEU A 674 -28.73 13.59 -12.18
CA LEU A 674 -28.07 14.28 -11.06
C LEU A 674 -28.22 15.80 -11.14
N LEU A 675 -28.26 16.39 -12.35
CA LEU A 675 -28.58 17.81 -12.52
C LEU A 675 -30.02 18.12 -12.11
N CYS A 676 -30.98 17.26 -12.47
CA CYS A 676 -32.36 17.37 -12.01
C CYS A 676 -32.47 17.22 -10.50
N GLU A 677 -31.78 16.24 -9.91
CA GLU A 677 -31.75 16.05 -8.45
C GLU A 677 -31.15 17.27 -7.73
N GLU A 678 -30.06 17.87 -8.24
CA GLU A 678 -29.51 19.11 -7.65
C GLU A 678 -30.55 20.24 -7.67
N ALA A 679 -31.29 20.38 -8.78
CA ALA A 679 -32.35 21.38 -8.91
C ALA A 679 -33.49 21.12 -7.92
N ASP A 680 -33.90 19.87 -7.73
CA ASP A 680 -34.94 19.47 -6.78
C ASP A 680 -34.54 19.77 -5.34
N ILE A 681 -33.30 19.44 -4.95
CA ILE A 681 -32.77 19.70 -3.59
C ILE A 681 -32.78 21.20 -3.27
N ARG A 682 -32.50 22.05 -4.26
CA ARG A 682 -32.35 23.49 -4.08
C ARG A 682 -33.68 24.26 -4.02
N CYS A 683 -34.78 23.63 -4.41
CA CYS A 683 -36.10 24.24 -4.40
C CYS A 683 -36.74 24.10 -3.01
N VAL A 684 -37.03 25.23 -2.37
CA VAL A 684 -37.79 25.28 -1.12
C VAL A 684 -39.29 25.18 -1.45
N TRP A 685 -40.05 24.51 -0.58
CA TRP A 685 -41.40 23.95 -0.75
C TRP A 685 -42.53 24.86 -1.30
N ASP A 686 -42.32 26.15 -1.60
CA ASP A 686 -43.41 27.08 -1.97
C ASP A 686 -43.35 27.66 -3.41
N GLU A 687 -42.29 27.44 -4.20
CA GLU A 687 -42.20 27.89 -5.60
C GLU A 687 -41.45 26.89 -6.52
N VAL A 688 -41.81 25.61 -6.42
CA VAL A 688 -41.10 24.50 -7.10
C VAL A 688 -41.02 24.70 -8.62
N THR A 689 -42.12 25.09 -9.27
CA THR A 689 -42.15 25.15 -10.74
C THR A 689 -41.39 26.34 -11.33
N ALA A 690 -41.44 27.51 -10.70
CA ALA A 690 -40.76 28.73 -11.18
C ALA A 690 -39.24 28.66 -10.94
N THR A 691 -38.84 28.15 -9.77
CA THR A 691 -37.42 28.05 -9.38
C THR A 691 -36.69 26.95 -10.15
N VAL A 692 -37.30 25.77 -10.35
CA VAL A 692 -36.73 24.70 -11.20
C VAL A 692 -36.57 25.18 -12.64
N THR A 693 -37.57 25.88 -13.20
CA THR A 693 -37.51 26.39 -14.59
C THR A 693 -36.47 27.50 -14.74
N TYR A 694 -36.22 28.30 -13.71
CA TYR A 694 -35.15 29.32 -13.72
C TYR A 694 -33.74 28.70 -13.57
N LEU A 695 -33.61 27.65 -12.76
CA LEU A 695 -32.33 26.97 -12.50
C LEU A 695 -31.93 25.99 -13.62
N LEU A 696 -32.90 25.25 -14.17
CA LEU A 696 -32.73 24.20 -15.18
C LEU A 696 -33.88 24.26 -16.21
N PRO A 697 -33.81 25.16 -17.23
CA PRO A 697 -34.91 25.39 -18.17
C PRO A 697 -35.38 24.13 -18.93
N ASN A 698 -34.48 23.17 -19.15
CA ASN A 698 -34.75 21.92 -19.87
C ASN A 698 -35.05 20.72 -18.94
N TYR A 699 -35.46 20.98 -17.69
CA TYR A 699 -35.64 19.96 -16.65
C TYR A 699 -36.44 18.72 -17.11
N HIS A 700 -37.60 18.91 -17.73
CA HIS A 700 -38.44 17.80 -18.19
C HIS A 700 -37.75 16.93 -19.25
N VAL A 701 -37.04 17.54 -20.20
CA VAL A 701 -36.28 16.82 -21.24
C VAL A 701 -35.18 15.98 -20.60
N TYR A 702 -34.47 16.54 -19.63
CA TYR A 702 -33.38 15.86 -18.92
C TYR A 702 -33.87 14.69 -18.07
N GLN A 703 -35.04 14.80 -17.42
CA GLN A 703 -35.67 13.68 -16.72
C GLN A 703 -36.05 12.55 -17.67
N GLU A 704 -36.62 12.85 -18.84
CA GLU A 704 -36.97 11.83 -19.84
C GLU A 704 -35.73 11.14 -20.41
N LEU A 705 -34.66 11.90 -20.67
CA LEU A 705 -33.37 11.35 -21.08
C LEU A 705 -32.80 10.42 -20.00
N ALA A 706 -32.80 10.85 -18.73
CA ALA A 706 -32.36 10.03 -17.61
C ALA A 706 -33.17 8.72 -17.52
N ALA A 707 -34.50 8.80 -17.56
CA ALA A 707 -35.38 7.63 -17.50
C ALA A 707 -35.13 6.66 -18.67
N ALA A 708 -34.87 7.18 -19.88
CA ALA A 708 -34.58 6.37 -21.05
C ALA A 708 -33.29 5.54 -20.92
N SER A 709 -32.34 5.92 -20.06
CA SER A 709 -31.09 5.17 -19.85
C SER A 709 -31.28 3.84 -19.12
N THR A 710 -32.35 3.72 -18.33
CA THR A 710 -32.67 2.53 -17.53
C THR A 710 -33.40 1.44 -18.32
N ILE A 711 -33.89 1.78 -19.52
CA ILE A 711 -34.63 0.87 -20.39
C ILE A 711 -33.64 0.14 -21.28
N LEU A 712 -33.62 -1.19 -21.17
CA LEU A 712 -32.77 -2.08 -21.98
C LEU A 712 -33.04 -1.85 -23.47
N THR A 713 -32.22 -1.04 -24.12
CA THR A 713 -32.38 -0.70 -25.53
C THR A 713 -31.35 -1.49 -26.33
N THR A 714 -31.78 -2.35 -27.25
CA THR A 714 -30.88 -3.16 -28.08
C THR A 714 -30.22 -2.30 -29.16
N GLY A 715 -28.99 -1.86 -28.90
CA GLY A 715 -28.08 -1.29 -29.89
C GLY A 715 -28.02 0.25 -29.96
N ARG A 716 -26.83 0.77 -30.29
CA ARG A 716 -26.49 2.21 -30.32
C ARG A 716 -27.45 3.05 -31.18
N ALA A 717 -27.77 2.58 -32.39
CA ALA A 717 -28.61 3.33 -33.32
C ALA A 717 -30.05 3.52 -32.81
N ALA A 718 -30.59 2.52 -32.11
CA ALA A 718 -31.91 2.60 -31.49
C ALA A 718 -31.93 3.63 -30.35
N LEU A 719 -30.89 3.61 -29.49
CA LEU A 719 -30.73 4.58 -28.41
C LEU A 719 -30.59 6.01 -28.95
N GLN A 720 -29.76 6.23 -29.96
CA GLN A 720 -29.60 7.55 -30.60
C GLN A 720 -30.89 8.05 -31.26
N LYS A 721 -31.66 7.17 -31.91
CA LYS A 721 -32.98 7.53 -32.49
C LYS A 721 -33.96 7.98 -31.41
N ARG A 722 -33.95 7.31 -30.25
CA ARG A 722 -34.78 7.67 -29.11
C ARG A 722 -34.36 9.01 -28.50
N ILE A 723 -33.07 9.21 -28.24
CA ILE A 723 -32.52 10.49 -27.76
C ILE A 723 -32.93 11.64 -28.70
N LYS A 724 -32.78 11.43 -30.01
CA LYS A 724 -33.17 12.41 -31.03
C LYS A 724 -34.67 12.74 -31.02
N ALA A 725 -35.52 11.78 -30.68
CA ALA A 725 -36.96 12.02 -30.56
C ALA A 725 -37.25 12.93 -29.35
N LEU A 726 -36.68 12.61 -28.18
CA LEU A 726 -36.86 13.37 -26.94
C LEU A 726 -36.39 14.82 -27.05
N LEU A 727 -35.27 15.05 -27.74
CA LEU A 727 -34.73 16.40 -27.98
C LEU A 727 -35.50 17.22 -29.04
N ARG A 728 -36.49 16.64 -29.72
CA ARG A 728 -37.30 17.30 -30.76
C ARG A 728 -38.75 17.54 -30.34
N THR A 729 -39.22 16.83 -29.32
CA THR A 729 -40.60 16.90 -28.83
C THR A 729 -40.84 18.04 -27.85
N ASN A 730 -39.79 18.72 -27.41
CA ASN A 730 -39.78 19.95 -26.64
C ASN A 730 -38.84 20.96 -27.33
#